data_AF-A0A2N2R9B4-F1
#
_entry.id   AF-A0A2N2R9B4-F1
#
_cell.length_a   1.000
_cell.length_b   1.000
_cell.length_c   1.000
_cell.angle_alpha   90.00
_cell.angle_beta   90.00
_cell.angle_gamma   90.00
#
_symmetry.space_group_name_H-M   'P 1'
#
loop_
_entity.id
_entity.type
_entity.pdbx_description
1 polymer ?
#
loop_
_entity_poly.entity_id
_entity_poly.type
_entity_poly.pdbx_seq_one_letter_code
_entity_poly.pdbx_strand_id
1 'polypeptide(L)'
;MAHGLGERLIVQQTLHGYAEGHRLLAGSVILSPKDMRTLLTMSDISGSGVRVDESGYLTGYPLTESGVYALARTWAAPEMPRPGCVWTHTLLIEFADLATLESMTELDLLFRRPVLPAYGDYTKPLGVDDVPAAQALLGDELAWCRRLLAALYGKPGERVIAARPVGVAVDTVVLAIWSQQWPRLRRGFRFCTLVAADRSSEGNVFDLQLLHPADRGVRTRFQKAVDADSVAGLGAPLFDEAMLDLANPDGYGLRSFLHATGGDIDRGRLVFGTLCRLNRYLREIPESSSALRSSIDILAAELPPSQARSARVAIAKMGLLHANEFDDVVVDFILRHLELVDPEAVRSGATRLGLTIWKQDPRRLTSLLEKEGASQIVAECTLAELSMSELLEGLDRFPSLSAAMLRHKPDMASEPEFWAVDGIDIDAAFAALDSDRDTTHRALRAVIASGRSSLVGRCANLWGRRMLLEACIGQFESGVGLTILSPWVVEAAQDSKAVAEILTSGNPLPWDILVMLARTVEADWVPNEIGEDPWIMAVRNATGRQSESDQTFFFAYLLCRALGNRSRNPGELARLGFELTYRAVEHNALPDHIWRALEPRLPSSFFWFDWDRCPRLRAAVVNLFARRSLAPEAFIGLVESDELFMQLVEAASLSWEGREYLRRVSLANIDSVGHPFGYRIVTVGRYRA
;
A
#
# COMPACT_ATOMS: atom_id res chain seq x y z
N MET A 1 -19.20 0.11 17.08
CA MET A 1 -20.66 0.17 16.85
C MET A 1 -21.35 0.39 18.19
N ALA A 2 -22.44 1.14 18.20
CA ALA A 2 -23.07 1.74 19.37
C ALA A 2 -23.47 0.73 20.46
N HIS A 3 -22.80 0.77 21.61
CA HIS A 3 -23.41 0.35 22.89
C HIS A 3 -24.30 1.50 23.36
N GLY A 4 -25.52 1.55 22.85
CA GLY A 4 -26.51 2.55 23.19
C GLY A 4 -27.83 1.88 23.54
N LEU A 5 -28.24 2.03 24.81
CA LEU A 5 -29.52 1.66 25.42
C LEU A 5 -29.71 0.14 25.60
N GLY A 6 -29.50 -0.33 26.84
CA GLY A 6 -29.86 -1.69 27.25
C GLY A 6 -31.36 -1.88 27.12
N GLU A 7 -31.79 -2.58 26.07
CA GLU A 7 -33.16 -3.07 25.97
C GLU A 7 -33.42 -4.03 27.14
N ARG A 8 -34.51 -3.79 27.85
CA ARG A 8 -34.97 -4.65 28.95
C ARG A 8 -35.20 -6.07 28.41
N LEU A 9 -34.49 -7.05 28.95
CA LEU A 9 -34.70 -8.46 28.59
C LEU A 9 -36.11 -8.90 29.02
N ILE A 10 -36.87 -9.44 28.07
CA ILE A 10 -38.23 -9.94 28.32
C ILE A 10 -38.19 -11.47 28.31
N VAL A 11 -38.41 -12.08 29.47
CA VAL A 11 -38.43 -13.54 29.63
C VAL A 11 -39.89 -14.00 29.72
N GLN A 12 -40.29 -14.87 28.79
CA GLN A 12 -41.60 -15.52 28.86
C GLN A 12 -41.57 -16.61 29.94
N GLN A 13 -42.71 -16.92 30.56
CA GLN A 13 -42.76 -17.92 31.63
C GLN A 13 -43.99 -18.83 31.51
N THR A 14 -43.87 -20.04 32.03
CA THR A 14 -44.97 -20.99 32.18
C THR A 14 -44.91 -21.70 33.52
N LEU A 15 -46.07 -22.05 34.06
CA LEU A 15 -46.22 -22.85 35.26
C LEU A 15 -46.96 -24.14 34.93
N HIS A 16 -46.33 -25.27 35.25
CA HIS A 16 -46.91 -26.60 35.19
C HIS A 16 -47.09 -27.18 36.59
N GLY A 17 -48.14 -27.96 36.74
CA GLY A 17 -48.49 -28.65 37.97
C GLY A 17 -49.71 -29.54 37.73
N TYR A 18 -50.44 -29.85 38.80
CA TYR A 18 -51.50 -30.86 38.73
C TYR A 18 -52.90 -30.25 38.92
N ALA A 19 -53.75 -30.43 37.90
CA ALA A 19 -55.19 -30.17 37.96
C ALA A 19 -55.90 -31.21 37.08
N GLU A 20 -56.39 -32.29 37.70
CA GLU A 20 -56.88 -33.50 36.99
C GLU A 20 -55.81 -34.22 36.15
N GLY A 21 -54.54 -34.05 36.52
CA GLY A 21 -53.37 -34.56 35.80
C GLY A 21 -52.28 -33.49 35.68
N HIS A 22 -51.06 -33.89 35.31
CA HIS A 22 -49.98 -32.95 35.02
C HIS A 22 -50.31 -32.16 33.76
N ARG A 23 -50.31 -30.83 33.86
CA ARG A 23 -50.67 -29.91 32.76
C ARG A 23 -50.08 -28.53 32.94
N LEU A 24 -50.14 -27.73 31.87
CA LEU A 24 -49.95 -26.29 31.93
C LEU A 24 -51.11 -25.65 32.72
N LEU A 25 -50.75 -24.79 33.68
CA LEU A 25 -51.70 -24.09 34.55
C LEU A 25 -51.75 -22.58 34.25
N ALA A 26 -50.61 -21.98 33.93
CA ALA A 26 -50.49 -20.58 33.53
C ALA A 26 -49.30 -20.40 32.59
N GLY A 27 -49.37 -19.43 31.67
CA GLY A 27 -48.26 -19.09 30.80
C GLY A 27 -48.45 -17.71 30.16
N SER A 28 -47.34 -17.04 29.89
CA SER A 28 -47.33 -15.69 29.30
C SER A 28 -47.26 -15.70 27.77
N VAL A 29 -47.06 -16.87 27.16
CA VAL A 29 -46.93 -17.04 25.70
C VAL A 29 -47.59 -18.35 25.26
N ILE A 30 -48.01 -18.41 23.99
CA ILE A 30 -48.51 -19.62 23.34
C ILE A 30 -47.38 -20.17 22.45
N LEU A 31 -46.99 -21.42 22.69
CA LEU A 31 -45.94 -22.11 21.94
C LEU A 31 -46.51 -22.96 20.81
N SER A 32 -45.63 -23.47 19.95
CA SER A 32 -46.01 -24.41 18.89
C SER A 32 -46.60 -25.70 19.50
N PRO A 33 -47.52 -26.41 18.81
CA PRO A 33 -48.08 -27.66 19.32
C PRO A 33 -47.03 -28.72 19.67
N LYS A 34 -45.92 -28.77 18.93
CA LYS A 34 -44.82 -29.69 19.20
C LYS A 34 -44.03 -29.27 20.43
N ASP A 35 -43.70 -28.00 20.56
CA ASP A 35 -42.96 -27.50 21.72
C ASP A 35 -43.79 -27.54 23.00
N MET A 36 -45.10 -27.35 22.92
CA MET A 36 -46.00 -27.60 24.06
C MET A 36 -45.97 -29.05 24.54
N ARG A 37 -45.88 -30.04 23.62
CA ARG A 37 -45.74 -31.46 23.99
C ARG A 37 -44.39 -31.74 24.63
N THR A 38 -43.32 -31.17 24.08
CA THR A 38 -41.96 -31.26 24.66
C THR A 38 -41.94 -30.66 26.07
N LEU A 39 -42.48 -29.44 26.23
CA LEU A 39 -42.57 -28.73 27.50
C LEU A 39 -43.41 -29.49 28.53
N LEU A 40 -44.54 -30.08 28.13
CA LEU A 40 -45.37 -30.91 29.01
C LEU A 40 -44.60 -32.12 29.53
N THR A 41 -43.85 -32.80 28.66
CA THR A 41 -43.03 -33.96 29.02
C THR A 41 -41.85 -33.55 29.92
N MET A 42 -41.20 -32.44 29.60
CA MET A 42 -40.00 -32.00 30.29
C MET A 42 -40.29 -31.34 31.64
N SER A 43 -41.49 -30.78 31.81
CA SER A 43 -41.95 -30.18 33.06
C SER A 43 -42.46 -31.16 34.10
N ASP A 44 -42.64 -32.44 33.74
CA ASP A 44 -42.96 -33.49 34.72
C ASP A 44 -41.70 -33.98 35.44
N ILE A 45 -41.89 -34.81 36.46
CA ILE A 45 -40.81 -35.37 37.28
C ILE A 45 -39.79 -36.13 36.41
N SER A 46 -38.50 -35.97 36.71
CA SER A 46 -37.36 -36.49 35.92
C SER A 46 -37.15 -38.01 35.94
N GLY A 47 -38.16 -38.76 36.39
CA GLY A 47 -38.15 -40.21 36.49
C GLY A 47 -38.99 -40.70 37.67
N SER A 48 -39.43 -41.96 37.60
CA SER A 48 -40.12 -42.58 38.72
C SER A 48 -39.15 -42.79 39.90
N GLY A 49 -39.58 -42.42 41.11
CA GLY A 49 -38.80 -42.63 42.33
C GLY A 49 -37.69 -41.59 42.59
N VAL A 50 -37.61 -40.51 41.80
CA VAL A 50 -36.72 -39.37 42.08
C VAL A 50 -37.07 -38.77 43.45
N ARG A 51 -36.05 -38.53 44.28
CA ARG A 51 -36.18 -37.71 45.48
C ARG A 51 -35.71 -36.30 45.16
N VAL A 52 -36.66 -35.38 45.06
CA VAL A 52 -36.40 -33.97 44.75
C VAL A 52 -36.10 -33.22 46.05
N ASP A 53 -34.96 -32.54 46.10
CA ASP A 53 -34.57 -31.69 47.23
C ASP A 53 -35.47 -30.44 47.32
N GLU A 54 -35.45 -29.75 48.46
CA GLU A 54 -36.24 -28.52 48.65
C GLU A 54 -35.92 -27.42 47.63
N SER A 55 -34.66 -27.31 47.22
CA SER A 55 -34.20 -26.36 46.19
C SER A 55 -34.73 -26.70 44.78
N GLY A 56 -35.23 -27.92 44.59
CA GLY A 56 -35.60 -28.44 43.27
C GLY A 56 -34.40 -28.82 42.42
N TYR A 57 -34.64 -28.96 41.12
CA TYR A 57 -33.61 -29.18 40.10
C TYR A 57 -33.93 -28.39 38.82
N LEU A 58 -32.89 -28.15 38.02
CA LEU A 58 -32.99 -27.47 36.74
C LEU A 58 -33.03 -28.45 35.57
N THR A 59 -33.77 -28.10 34.53
CA THR A 59 -33.75 -28.76 33.21
C THR A 59 -33.67 -27.70 32.13
N GLY A 60 -32.62 -27.73 31.32
CA GLY A 60 -32.40 -26.81 30.19
C GLY A 60 -32.49 -27.54 28.86
N TYR A 61 -33.27 -27.01 27.90
CA TYR A 61 -33.42 -27.58 26.57
C TYR A 61 -34.02 -26.58 25.56
N PRO A 62 -33.68 -26.69 24.25
CA PRO A 62 -34.28 -25.85 23.22
C PRO A 62 -35.70 -26.28 22.83
N LEU A 63 -36.53 -25.29 22.52
CA LEU A 63 -37.83 -25.43 21.86
C LEU A 63 -37.72 -24.79 20.47
N THR A 64 -37.27 -25.60 19.51
CA THR A 64 -36.75 -25.10 18.23
C THR A 64 -37.81 -24.49 17.31
N GLU A 65 -39.06 -24.97 17.36
CA GLU A 65 -40.13 -24.43 16.50
C GLU A 65 -40.63 -23.07 16.99
N SER A 66 -40.54 -22.83 18.30
CA SER A 66 -40.87 -21.56 18.95
C SER A 66 -39.68 -20.62 19.09
N GLY A 67 -38.46 -21.03 18.71
CA GLY A 67 -37.28 -20.14 18.72
C GLY A 67 -36.82 -19.73 20.13
N VAL A 68 -37.17 -20.50 21.16
CA VAL A 68 -36.87 -20.19 22.56
C VAL A 68 -36.08 -21.32 23.21
N TYR A 69 -35.30 -20.99 24.23
CA TYR A 69 -34.67 -21.93 25.14
C TYR A 69 -35.48 -22.00 26.43
N ALA A 70 -35.84 -23.23 26.83
CA ALA A 70 -36.55 -23.49 28.06
C ALA A 70 -35.57 -23.82 29.19
N LEU A 71 -35.56 -22.98 30.22
CA LEU A 71 -34.89 -23.27 31.49
C LEU A 71 -35.97 -23.48 32.56
N ALA A 72 -36.12 -24.71 33.02
CA ALA A 72 -37.18 -25.10 33.96
C ALA A 72 -36.60 -25.44 35.32
N ARG A 73 -37.25 -24.94 36.39
CA ARG A 73 -37.00 -25.41 37.76
C ARG A 73 -38.19 -26.21 38.26
N THR A 74 -37.92 -27.42 38.75
CA THR A 74 -38.91 -28.36 39.25
C THR A 74 -38.72 -28.61 40.74
N TRP A 75 -39.78 -28.43 41.53
CA TRP A 75 -39.82 -28.69 42.98
C TRP A 75 -40.81 -29.80 43.30
N ALA A 76 -40.56 -30.53 44.39
CA ALA A 76 -41.59 -31.37 44.99
C ALA A 76 -42.80 -30.52 45.43
N ALA A 77 -44.00 -31.05 45.23
CA ALA A 77 -45.27 -30.45 45.68
C ALA A 77 -45.94 -31.31 46.75
N PRO A 78 -45.35 -31.44 47.97
CA PRO A 78 -45.91 -32.26 49.05
C PRO A 78 -47.29 -31.78 49.54
N GLU A 79 -47.64 -30.52 49.27
CA GLU A 79 -48.96 -29.96 49.54
C GLU A 79 -50.09 -30.54 48.66
N MET A 80 -49.74 -31.26 47.59
CA MET A 80 -50.73 -31.89 46.71
C MET A 80 -51.16 -33.27 47.23
N PRO A 81 -52.43 -33.70 46.98
CA PRO A 81 -52.95 -34.97 47.52
C PRO A 81 -52.23 -36.24 47.06
N ARG A 82 -51.53 -36.19 45.92
CA ARG A 82 -50.91 -37.37 45.29
C ARG A 82 -49.39 -37.34 45.48
N PRO A 83 -48.77 -38.43 45.98
CA PRO A 83 -47.33 -38.56 46.05
C PRO A 83 -46.67 -38.47 44.66
N GLY A 84 -45.53 -37.78 44.59
CA GLY A 84 -44.77 -37.59 43.34
C GLY A 84 -45.23 -36.40 42.50
N CYS A 85 -46.21 -35.61 42.95
CA CYS A 85 -46.55 -34.35 42.31
C CYS A 85 -45.40 -33.34 42.39
N VAL A 86 -45.29 -32.52 41.35
CA VAL A 86 -44.28 -31.49 41.22
C VAL A 86 -44.87 -30.16 40.77
N TRP A 87 -44.19 -29.08 41.12
CA TRP A 87 -44.35 -27.77 40.51
C TRP A 87 -43.20 -27.53 39.57
N THR A 88 -43.48 -27.06 38.35
CA THR A 88 -42.42 -26.65 37.42
C THR A 88 -42.67 -25.26 36.89
N HIS A 89 -41.76 -24.34 37.19
CA HIS A 89 -41.72 -23.01 36.60
C HIS A 89 -40.67 -23.01 35.48
N THR A 90 -41.07 -22.65 34.27
CA THR A 90 -40.17 -22.60 33.11
C THR A 90 -40.03 -21.19 32.60
N LEU A 91 -38.78 -20.72 32.51
CA LEU A 91 -38.37 -19.51 31.83
C LEU A 91 -38.12 -19.84 30.35
N LEU A 92 -38.64 -19.02 29.46
CA LEU A 92 -38.57 -19.16 28.03
C LEU A 92 -37.85 -17.92 27.47
N ILE A 93 -36.63 -18.13 27.01
CA ILE A 93 -35.71 -17.07 26.58
C ILE A 93 -35.55 -17.18 25.07
N GLU A 94 -35.77 -16.12 24.31
CA GLU A 94 -35.58 -16.15 22.86
C GLU A 94 -34.12 -16.46 22.51
N PHE A 95 -33.89 -17.17 21.40
CA PHE A 95 -32.54 -17.51 20.98
C PHE A 95 -31.65 -16.29 20.68
N ALA A 96 -32.26 -15.17 20.28
CA ALA A 96 -31.55 -13.90 20.08
C ALA A 96 -31.08 -13.34 21.42
N ASP A 97 -31.96 -13.29 22.42
CA ASP A 97 -31.65 -12.83 23.77
C ASP A 97 -30.65 -13.73 24.49
N LEU A 98 -30.80 -15.06 24.36
CA LEU A 98 -29.86 -16.02 24.94
C LEU A 98 -28.42 -15.80 24.42
N ALA A 99 -28.27 -15.29 23.19
CA ALA A 99 -26.98 -15.00 22.60
C ALA A 99 -26.30 -13.75 23.20
N THR A 100 -27.07 -12.82 23.78
CA THR A 100 -26.56 -11.57 24.36
C THR A 100 -26.22 -11.69 25.84
N LEU A 101 -26.77 -12.69 26.55
CA LEU A 101 -26.47 -12.93 27.97
C LEU A 101 -24.99 -13.30 28.22
N GLU A 102 -24.32 -12.54 29.08
CA GLU A 102 -22.95 -12.82 29.53
C GLU A 102 -22.90 -13.91 30.63
N SER A 103 -23.96 -13.98 31.43
CA SER A 103 -24.13 -14.87 32.58
C SER A 103 -25.49 -15.56 32.53
N MET A 104 -25.53 -16.85 32.83
CA MET A 104 -26.75 -17.64 33.00
C MET A 104 -27.06 -17.91 34.47
N THR A 105 -26.12 -17.61 35.37
CA THR A 105 -26.24 -17.93 36.80
C THR A 105 -27.39 -17.16 37.45
N GLU A 106 -27.64 -15.91 37.05
CA GLU A 106 -28.72 -15.11 37.64
C GLU A 106 -30.11 -15.50 37.16
N LEU A 107 -30.24 -16.29 36.09
CA LEU A 107 -31.53 -16.84 35.70
C LEU A 107 -32.13 -17.69 36.82
N ASP A 108 -31.30 -18.23 37.71
CA ASP A 108 -31.79 -18.96 38.89
C ASP A 108 -32.62 -18.09 39.84
N LEU A 109 -32.31 -16.79 39.92
CA LEU A 109 -33.00 -15.81 40.77
C LEU A 109 -34.42 -15.50 40.28
N LEU A 110 -34.72 -15.78 39.01
CA LEU A 110 -36.04 -15.54 38.42
C LEU A 110 -37.06 -16.63 38.76
N PHE A 111 -36.58 -17.79 39.26
CA PHE A 111 -37.48 -18.88 39.61
C PHE A 111 -38.25 -18.59 40.90
N ARG A 112 -39.57 -18.64 40.79
CA ARG A 112 -40.49 -18.52 41.92
C ARG A 112 -41.21 -19.86 42.09
N ARG A 113 -41.18 -20.43 43.29
CA ARG A 113 -42.02 -21.58 43.63
C ARG A 113 -43.45 -21.06 43.83
N PRO A 114 -44.46 -21.66 43.19
CA PRO A 114 -45.84 -21.19 43.32
C PRO A 114 -46.39 -21.37 44.73
N VAL A 115 -47.27 -20.46 45.15
CA VAL A 115 -48.01 -20.51 46.41
C VAL A 115 -49.51 -20.55 46.11
N LEU A 116 -50.19 -21.60 46.57
CA LEU A 116 -51.64 -21.75 46.40
C LEU A 116 -52.41 -20.59 47.07
N PRO A 117 -53.51 -20.08 46.46
CA PRO A 117 -54.11 -20.45 45.18
C PRO A 117 -53.70 -19.55 43.99
N ALA A 118 -52.66 -18.72 44.13
CA ALA A 118 -52.37 -17.64 43.18
C ALA A 118 -51.32 -18.05 42.13
N TYR A 119 -51.74 -18.12 40.86
CA TYR A 119 -50.85 -18.37 39.70
C TYR A 119 -50.94 -17.29 38.61
N GLY A 120 -51.69 -16.21 38.85
CA GLY A 120 -51.91 -15.15 37.86
C GLY A 120 -50.63 -14.48 37.38
N ASP A 121 -49.62 -14.37 38.24
CA ASP A 121 -48.34 -13.71 37.90
C ASP A 121 -47.53 -14.46 36.85
N TYR A 122 -47.79 -15.75 36.63
CA TYR A 122 -47.14 -16.55 35.57
C TYR A 122 -47.77 -16.32 34.18
N THR A 123 -48.88 -15.56 34.10
CA THR A 123 -49.50 -15.17 32.82
C THR A 123 -48.89 -13.91 32.21
N LYS A 124 -47.99 -13.24 32.92
CA LYS A 124 -47.30 -12.02 32.48
C LYS A 124 -45.84 -12.34 32.18
N PRO A 125 -45.19 -11.73 31.20
CA PRO A 125 -43.75 -11.89 31.03
C PRO A 125 -42.98 -11.26 32.20
N LEU A 126 -41.74 -11.72 32.40
CA LEU A 126 -40.79 -11.15 33.34
C LEU A 126 -39.91 -10.13 32.62
N GLY A 127 -39.80 -8.92 33.17
CA GLY A 127 -38.77 -7.97 32.77
C GLY A 127 -37.54 -8.18 33.66
N VAL A 128 -36.39 -8.37 33.05
CA VAL A 128 -35.09 -8.46 33.75
C VAL A 128 -34.35 -7.17 33.48
N ASP A 129 -34.19 -6.38 34.54
CA ASP A 129 -33.46 -5.11 34.54
C ASP A 129 -32.04 -5.41 35.07
N ASP A 130 -30.99 -5.02 34.32
CA ASP A 130 -29.57 -5.25 34.60
C ASP A 130 -29.23 -6.68 35.07
N VAL A 131 -28.86 -7.55 34.12
CA VAL A 131 -28.33 -8.90 34.38
C VAL A 131 -26.97 -8.75 35.11
N PRO A 132 -26.83 -9.21 36.38
CA PRO A 132 -25.57 -9.10 37.11
C PRO A 132 -24.36 -9.76 36.41
N ALA A 133 -23.16 -9.46 36.92
CA ALA A 133 -21.93 -10.08 36.41
C ALA A 133 -21.85 -11.56 36.84
N ALA A 134 -21.26 -12.38 35.97
CA ALA A 134 -21.04 -13.80 36.23
C ALA A 134 -20.28 -14.06 37.53
N GLN A 135 -20.75 -15.04 38.31
CA GLN A 135 -20.14 -15.44 39.57
C GLN A 135 -18.96 -16.40 39.36
N ALA A 136 -17.86 -16.15 40.08
CA ALA A 136 -16.70 -17.04 40.14
C ALA A 136 -17.00 -18.32 40.93
N LEU A 137 -16.54 -19.47 40.42
CA LEU A 137 -16.58 -20.74 41.15
C LEU A 137 -15.39 -20.89 42.08
N LEU A 138 -15.61 -21.43 43.29
CA LEU A 138 -14.58 -21.55 44.32
C LEU A 138 -14.47 -22.97 44.88
N GLY A 139 -13.28 -23.33 45.38
CA GLY A 139 -13.04 -24.56 46.14
C GLY A 139 -13.58 -25.83 45.46
N ASP A 140 -14.49 -26.53 46.15
CA ASP A 140 -15.06 -27.80 45.70
C ASP A 140 -15.90 -27.68 44.42
N GLU A 141 -16.52 -26.52 44.17
CA GLU A 141 -17.27 -26.25 42.93
C GLU A 141 -16.34 -26.31 41.72
N LEU A 142 -15.18 -25.65 41.83
CA LEU A 142 -14.17 -25.62 40.78
C LEU A 142 -13.54 -27.01 40.59
N ALA A 143 -13.26 -27.73 41.68
CA ALA A 143 -12.72 -29.08 41.62
C ALA A 143 -13.67 -30.08 40.95
N TRP A 144 -14.98 -29.97 41.21
CA TRP A 144 -15.99 -30.79 40.55
C TRP A 144 -16.19 -30.37 39.09
N CYS A 145 -16.23 -29.07 38.81
CA CYS A 145 -16.39 -28.54 37.46
C CYS A 145 -15.28 -29.05 36.51
N ARG A 146 -14.04 -29.17 37.00
CA ARG A 146 -12.93 -29.77 36.22
C ARG A 146 -13.27 -31.17 35.69
N ARG A 147 -13.97 -32.00 36.47
CA ARG A 147 -14.41 -33.34 36.03
C ARG A 147 -15.50 -33.26 34.97
N LEU A 148 -16.45 -32.35 35.15
CA LEU A 148 -17.51 -32.11 34.17
C LEU A 148 -16.95 -31.63 32.83
N LEU A 149 -16.02 -30.68 32.83
CA LEU A 149 -15.37 -30.19 31.60
C LEU A 149 -14.59 -31.30 30.88
N ALA A 150 -13.84 -32.11 31.64
CA ALA A 150 -13.08 -33.23 31.08
C ALA A 150 -14.00 -34.26 30.40
N ALA A 151 -15.19 -34.51 30.95
CA ALA A 151 -16.18 -35.38 30.33
C ALA A 151 -16.87 -34.70 29.12
N LEU A 152 -17.40 -33.49 29.30
CA LEU A 152 -18.19 -32.78 28.28
C LEU A 152 -17.39 -32.46 27.02
N TYR A 153 -16.16 -31.99 27.19
CA TYR A 153 -15.33 -31.52 26.08
C TYR A 153 -14.22 -32.51 25.71
N GLY A 154 -13.82 -33.40 26.62
CA GLY A 154 -12.89 -34.49 26.31
C GLY A 154 -13.55 -35.69 25.63
N LYS A 155 -14.87 -35.84 25.76
CA LYS A 155 -15.70 -36.83 25.04
C LYS A 155 -16.88 -36.12 24.34
N PRO A 156 -16.62 -35.24 23.35
CA PRO A 156 -17.59 -34.28 22.83
C PRO A 156 -18.81 -34.87 22.13
N GLY A 157 -18.74 -36.13 21.68
CA GLY A 157 -19.86 -36.85 21.06
C GLY A 157 -20.68 -37.69 22.04
N GLU A 158 -20.26 -37.82 23.30
CA GLU A 158 -20.87 -38.74 24.27
C GLU A 158 -21.85 -38.02 25.20
N ARG A 159 -22.84 -38.76 25.71
CA ARG A 159 -23.70 -38.31 26.80
C ARG A 159 -22.92 -38.32 28.10
N VAL A 160 -23.03 -37.26 28.90
CA VAL A 160 -22.32 -37.20 30.19
C VAL A 160 -23.29 -37.34 31.35
N ILE A 161 -22.91 -38.18 32.30
CA ILE A 161 -23.56 -38.30 33.62
C ILE A 161 -22.55 -37.98 34.72
N ALA A 162 -23.03 -37.48 35.85
CA ALA A 162 -22.20 -37.27 37.03
C ALA A 162 -23.02 -37.41 38.32
N ALA A 163 -22.41 -37.87 39.41
CA ALA A 163 -23.07 -37.83 40.71
C ALA A 163 -23.14 -36.39 41.22
N ARG A 164 -24.25 -36.02 41.87
CA ARG A 164 -24.34 -34.73 42.59
C ARG A 164 -23.46 -34.78 43.85
N PRO A 165 -22.44 -33.91 43.98
CA PRO A 165 -21.66 -33.83 45.19
C PRO A 165 -22.48 -33.22 46.34
N VAL A 166 -22.16 -33.65 47.56
CA VAL A 166 -22.72 -33.07 48.79
C VAL A 166 -22.03 -31.74 49.07
N GLY A 167 -22.79 -30.70 49.40
CA GLY A 167 -22.25 -29.38 49.79
C GLY A 167 -21.81 -28.48 48.63
N VAL A 168 -22.07 -28.87 47.38
CA VAL A 168 -21.75 -28.10 46.17
C VAL A 168 -23.04 -27.55 45.55
N ALA A 169 -23.04 -26.28 45.17
CA ALA A 169 -24.17 -25.67 44.46
C ALA A 169 -24.21 -26.14 43.00
N VAL A 170 -24.77 -27.32 42.76
CA VAL A 170 -24.72 -27.99 41.44
C VAL A 170 -25.36 -27.16 40.32
N ASP A 171 -26.45 -26.46 40.61
CA ASP A 171 -27.15 -25.60 39.65
C ASP A 171 -26.23 -24.44 39.20
N THR A 172 -25.55 -23.78 40.16
CA THR A 172 -24.56 -22.71 39.89
C THR A 172 -23.44 -23.19 38.98
N VAL A 173 -22.87 -24.36 39.24
CA VAL A 173 -21.79 -24.92 38.42
C VAL A 173 -22.27 -25.21 36.99
N VAL A 174 -23.45 -25.80 36.82
CA VAL A 174 -23.99 -26.12 35.49
C VAL A 174 -24.33 -24.85 34.70
N LEU A 175 -24.91 -23.83 35.35
CA LEU A 175 -25.17 -22.54 34.73
C LEU A 175 -23.87 -21.79 34.37
N ALA A 176 -22.82 -21.91 35.20
CA ALA A 176 -21.51 -21.34 34.88
C ALA A 176 -20.86 -22.00 33.65
N ILE A 177 -20.95 -23.34 33.53
CA ILE A 177 -20.50 -24.07 32.32
C ILE A 177 -21.29 -23.59 31.09
N TRP A 178 -22.61 -23.44 31.22
CA TRP A 178 -23.47 -23.00 30.12
C TRP A 178 -23.17 -21.55 29.70
N SER A 179 -22.87 -20.67 30.66
CA SER A 179 -22.46 -19.27 30.42
C SER A 179 -21.15 -19.16 29.63
N GLN A 180 -20.24 -20.13 29.76
CA GLN A 180 -18.97 -20.13 29.04
C GLN A 180 -19.14 -20.53 27.55
N GLN A 181 -20.23 -21.19 27.18
CA GLN A 181 -20.46 -21.66 25.81
C GLN A 181 -20.88 -20.50 24.91
N TRP A 182 -20.38 -20.45 23.67
CA TRP A 182 -20.80 -19.44 22.69
C TRP A 182 -22.25 -19.62 22.23
N PRO A 183 -22.88 -18.60 21.64
CA PRO A 183 -24.32 -18.59 21.30
C PRO A 183 -24.86 -19.82 20.57
N ARG A 184 -24.12 -20.37 19.60
CA ARG A 184 -24.56 -21.57 18.86
C ARG A 184 -24.51 -22.83 19.74
N LEU A 185 -23.45 -23.01 20.53
CA LEU A 185 -23.30 -24.17 21.40
C LEU A 185 -24.31 -24.16 22.54
N ARG A 186 -24.49 -23.01 23.21
CA ARG A 186 -25.43 -22.87 24.34
C ARG A 186 -26.88 -23.11 23.95
N ARG A 187 -27.29 -22.77 22.72
CA ARG A 187 -28.64 -23.02 22.19
C ARG A 187 -28.96 -24.52 22.07
N GLY A 188 -27.95 -25.34 21.80
CA GLY A 188 -28.11 -26.78 21.64
C GLY A 188 -27.92 -27.58 22.92
N PHE A 189 -27.28 -26.99 23.93
CA PHE A 189 -26.91 -27.65 25.17
C PHE A 189 -28.14 -28.09 25.95
N ARG A 190 -28.22 -29.37 26.30
CA ARG A 190 -29.33 -29.95 27.07
C ARG A 190 -28.80 -30.51 28.39
N PHE A 191 -29.36 -30.08 29.50
CA PHE A 191 -28.93 -30.54 30.81
C PHE A 191 -30.08 -30.77 31.78
N CYS A 192 -29.87 -31.66 32.75
CA CYS A 192 -30.77 -31.83 33.89
C CYS A 192 -29.97 -32.07 35.17
N THR A 193 -30.20 -31.24 36.21
CA THR A 193 -29.42 -31.29 37.46
C THR A 193 -29.93 -32.31 38.48
N LEU A 194 -30.97 -33.09 38.12
CA LEU A 194 -31.39 -34.29 38.84
C LEU A 194 -32.22 -35.21 37.95
N VAL A 195 -31.78 -36.45 37.75
CA VAL A 195 -32.55 -37.46 37.01
C VAL A 195 -32.57 -38.81 37.74
N ALA A 196 -33.66 -39.58 37.60
CA ALA A 196 -33.67 -41.00 37.93
C ALA A 196 -33.82 -41.91 36.70
N ALA A 197 -33.98 -41.35 35.51
CA ALA A 197 -33.94 -42.10 34.25
C ALA A 197 -33.32 -41.23 33.16
N ASP A 198 -32.81 -41.86 32.11
CA ASP A 198 -32.30 -41.11 30.96
C ASP A 198 -33.43 -40.31 30.32
N ARG A 199 -33.28 -38.99 30.30
CA ARG A 199 -34.23 -38.06 29.68
C ARG A 199 -34.01 -37.90 28.18
N SER A 200 -32.98 -38.56 27.63
CA SER A 200 -32.69 -38.55 26.20
C SER A 200 -33.74 -39.30 25.40
N SER A 201 -34.06 -38.79 24.22
CA SER A 201 -34.89 -39.46 23.22
C SER A 201 -34.26 -39.31 21.83
N GLU A 202 -34.80 -40.01 20.83
CA GLU A 202 -34.31 -39.91 19.45
C GLU A 202 -34.36 -38.46 18.96
N GLY A 203 -33.20 -37.93 18.54
CA GLY A 203 -33.04 -36.53 18.13
C GLY A 203 -32.96 -35.50 19.28
N ASN A 204 -33.20 -35.89 20.53
CA ASN A 204 -33.14 -35.02 21.71
C ASN A 204 -32.29 -35.66 22.81
N VAL A 205 -30.98 -35.63 22.59
CA VAL A 205 -29.99 -36.23 23.51
C VAL A 205 -29.55 -35.19 24.54
N PHE A 206 -29.54 -35.56 25.82
CA PHE A 206 -29.02 -34.69 26.88
C PHE A 206 -27.48 -34.74 26.92
N ASP A 207 -26.86 -33.56 26.96
CA ASP A 207 -25.41 -33.41 27.08
C ASP A 207 -24.91 -33.73 28.49
N LEU A 208 -25.67 -33.30 29.52
CA LEU A 208 -25.33 -33.48 30.94
C LEU A 208 -26.55 -33.91 31.76
N GLN A 209 -26.44 -35.00 32.52
CA GLN A 209 -27.48 -35.43 33.46
C GLN A 209 -26.88 -35.77 34.82
N LEU A 210 -27.37 -35.15 35.88
CA LEU A 210 -26.85 -35.38 37.23
C LEU A 210 -27.70 -36.39 37.99
N LEU A 211 -27.03 -37.29 38.70
CA LEU A 211 -27.63 -38.41 39.42
C LEU A 211 -27.62 -38.15 40.92
N HIS A 212 -28.63 -38.66 41.61
CA HIS A 212 -28.63 -38.61 43.06
C HIS A 212 -27.47 -39.48 43.60
N PRO A 213 -26.69 -39.05 44.60
CA PRO A 213 -25.49 -39.80 45.03
C PRO A 213 -25.78 -41.24 45.51
N ALA A 214 -27.01 -41.50 45.96
CA ALA A 214 -27.46 -42.83 46.36
C ALA A 214 -28.02 -43.72 45.21
N ASP A 215 -27.99 -43.26 43.96
CA ASP A 215 -28.55 -44.00 42.82
C ASP A 215 -27.77 -45.29 42.54
N ARG A 216 -28.44 -46.43 42.69
CA ARG A 216 -27.91 -47.75 42.33
C ARG A 216 -28.38 -48.13 40.91
N GLY A 217 -27.56 -48.86 40.15
CA GLY A 217 -27.94 -49.32 38.80
C GLY A 217 -27.81 -48.28 37.67
N VAL A 218 -26.95 -47.27 37.85
CA VAL A 218 -26.63 -46.23 36.86
C VAL A 218 -26.26 -46.83 35.50
N ARG A 219 -25.37 -47.84 35.49
CA ARG A 219 -24.86 -48.48 34.26
C ARG A 219 -25.95 -49.13 33.40
N THR A 220 -27.04 -49.60 34.01
CA THR A 220 -28.15 -50.24 33.29
C THR A 220 -29.08 -49.20 32.67
N ARG A 221 -29.31 -48.07 33.36
CA ARG A 221 -30.18 -46.97 32.92
C ARG A 221 -29.53 -46.04 31.90
N PHE A 222 -28.22 -45.81 32.01
CA PHE A 222 -27.46 -44.87 31.19
C PHE A 222 -26.40 -45.61 30.36
N GLN A 223 -26.86 -46.53 29.50
CA GLN A 223 -25.96 -47.30 28.66
C GLN A 223 -25.17 -46.40 27.72
N LYS A 224 -23.86 -46.62 27.59
CA LYS A 224 -22.94 -45.82 26.74
C LYS A 224 -22.76 -44.35 27.18
N ALA A 225 -23.30 -43.92 28.33
CA ALA A 225 -22.97 -42.60 28.86
C ALA A 225 -21.58 -42.61 29.52
N VAL A 226 -20.87 -41.50 29.41
CA VAL A 226 -19.60 -41.25 30.09
C VAL A 226 -19.90 -40.74 31.49
N ASP A 227 -19.43 -41.46 32.50
CA ASP A 227 -19.47 -41.02 33.89
C ASP A 227 -18.30 -40.08 34.18
N ALA A 228 -18.60 -38.81 34.48
CA ALA A 228 -17.61 -37.77 34.72
C ALA A 228 -16.70 -38.08 35.93
N ASP A 229 -17.19 -38.81 36.93
CA ASP A 229 -16.39 -39.22 38.08
C ASP A 229 -15.41 -40.36 37.74
N SER A 230 -15.66 -41.06 36.62
CA SER A 230 -14.78 -42.11 36.08
C SER A 230 -13.78 -41.60 35.03
N VAL A 231 -13.84 -40.33 34.64
CA VAL A 231 -12.91 -39.72 33.67
C VAL A 231 -11.59 -39.42 34.38
N ALA A 232 -10.71 -40.42 34.44
CA ALA A 232 -9.33 -40.28 34.91
C ALA A 232 -8.39 -39.94 33.74
N GLY A 233 -7.47 -38.99 33.94
CA GLY A 233 -6.29 -38.83 33.08
C GLY A 233 -6.48 -38.11 31.74
N LEU A 234 -7.61 -37.44 31.47
CA LEU A 234 -7.67 -36.47 30.36
C LEU A 234 -6.96 -35.19 30.80
N GLY A 235 -5.74 -35.01 30.26
CA GLY A 235 -4.67 -34.15 30.73
C GLY A 235 -5.03 -32.69 31.06
N ALA A 236 -4.45 -32.24 32.16
CA ALA A 236 -4.55 -30.89 32.72
C ALA A 236 -4.47 -29.72 31.72
N PRO A 237 -3.61 -29.68 30.68
CA PRO A 237 -3.44 -28.42 29.92
C PRO A 237 -4.56 -28.12 28.91
N LEU A 238 -5.48 -29.04 28.61
CA LEU A 238 -6.48 -28.83 27.55
C LEU A 238 -7.58 -27.83 27.96
N PHE A 239 -7.91 -27.79 29.25
CA PHE A 239 -9.03 -27.03 29.79
C PHE A 239 -8.61 -26.00 30.85
N ASP A 240 -7.31 -25.78 31.03
CA ASP A 240 -6.83 -24.84 32.05
C ASP A 240 -7.35 -23.42 31.81
N GLU A 241 -7.46 -22.97 30.55
CA GLU A 241 -8.08 -21.67 30.22
C GLU A 241 -9.56 -21.61 30.63
N ALA A 242 -10.30 -22.70 30.38
CA ALA A 242 -11.70 -22.77 30.77
C ALA A 242 -11.87 -22.78 32.30
N MET A 243 -10.94 -23.43 33.02
CA MET A 243 -10.90 -23.43 34.48
C MET A 243 -10.53 -22.06 35.04
N LEU A 244 -9.56 -21.36 34.44
CA LEU A 244 -9.18 -20.00 34.81
C LEU A 244 -10.35 -19.02 34.63
N ASP A 245 -11.07 -19.13 33.51
CA ASP A 245 -12.28 -18.34 33.27
C ASP A 245 -13.40 -18.66 34.27
N LEU A 246 -13.62 -19.92 34.64
CA LEU A 246 -14.65 -20.25 35.64
C LEU A 246 -14.31 -19.73 37.04
N ALA A 247 -13.02 -19.63 37.37
CA ALA A 247 -12.53 -19.04 38.62
C ALA A 247 -12.50 -17.50 38.57
N ASN A 248 -12.43 -16.90 37.38
CA ASN A 248 -12.42 -15.46 37.16
C ASN A 248 -13.16 -15.12 35.84
N PRO A 249 -14.50 -15.04 35.86
CA PRO A 249 -15.33 -14.93 34.67
C PRO A 249 -14.90 -13.81 33.72
N ASP A 250 -14.57 -14.20 32.49
CA ASP A 250 -14.05 -13.37 31.41
C ASP A 250 -12.83 -12.48 31.74
N GLY A 251 -12.15 -12.72 32.88
CA GLY A 251 -11.01 -11.91 33.31
C GLY A 251 -9.80 -11.97 32.36
N TYR A 252 -9.76 -13.00 31.50
CA TYR A 252 -8.79 -13.15 30.41
C TYR A 252 -9.46 -13.15 29.02
N GLY A 253 -10.69 -12.68 28.92
CA GLY A 253 -11.42 -12.50 27.66
C GLY A 253 -11.88 -13.80 26.97
N LEU A 254 -11.89 -14.95 27.66
CA LEU A 254 -12.26 -16.22 27.03
C LEU A 254 -13.70 -16.24 26.54
N ARG A 255 -14.66 -15.77 27.34
CA ARG A 255 -16.09 -15.76 26.95
C ARG A 255 -16.31 -14.78 25.83
N SER A 256 -15.75 -13.58 25.95
CA SER A 256 -15.76 -12.58 24.88
C SER A 256 -15.22 -13.15 23.56
N PHE A 257 -14.09 -13.86 23.62
CA PHE A 257 -13.50 -14.54 22.46
C PHE A 257 -14.42 -15.65 21.90
N LEU A 258 -14.94 -16.53 22.74
CA LEU A 258 -15.83 -17.61 22.33
C LEU A 258 -17.12 -17.06 21.70
N HIS A 259 -17.70 -16.00 22.26
CA HIS A 259 -18.86 -15.32 21.69
C HIS A 259 -18.58 -14.75 20.30
N ALA A 260 -17.45 -14.04 20.15
CA ALA A 260 -17.08 -13.42 18.88
C ALA A 260 -16.72 -14.43 17.78
N THR A 261 -16.17 -15.59 18.17
CA THR A 261 -15.56 -16.53 17.20
C THR A 261 -16.30 -17.85 17.02
N GLY A 262 -17.15 -18.26 17.96
CA GLY A 262 -17.83 -19.56 17.89
C GLY A 262 -19.07 -19.60 16.99
N GLY A 263 -19.60 -18.44 16.60
CA GLY A 263 -20.88 -18.33 15.89
C GLY A 263 -20.92 -19.04 14.53
N ASP A 264 -19.79 -19.09 13.82
CA ASP A 264 -19.65 -19.68 12.48
C ASP A 264 -18.98 -21.07 12.49
N ILE A 265 -18.97 -21.75 13.64
CA ILE A 265 -18.39 -23.08 13.80
C ILE A 265 -19.49 -24.12 14.07
N ASP A 266 -19.54 -25.17 13.25
CA ASP A 266 -20.60 -26.19 13.30
C ASP A 266 -20.13 -27.55 13.84
N ARG A 267 -19.16 -27.54 14.74
CA ARG A 267 -18.60 -28.77 15.34
C ARG A 267 -18.91 -28.90 16.84
N GLY A 268 -19.76 -28.03 17.37
CA GLY A 268 -20.25 -28.08 18.76
C GLY A 268 -19.13 -28.23 19.80
N ARG A 269 -19.31 -29.15 20.75
CA ARG A 269 -18.36 -29.41 21.85
C ARG A 269 -16.95 -29.83 21.39
N LEU A 270 -16.81 -30.36 20.16
CA LEU A 270 -15.55 -30.91 19.65
C LEU A 270 -14.42 -29.87 19.59
N VAL A 271 -14.77 -28.62 19.29
CA VAL A 271 -13.80 -27.54 19.06
C VAL A 271 -13.60 -26.63 20.27
N PHE A 272 -14.30 -26.91 21.38
CA PHE A 272 -14.26 -26.08 22.58
C PHE A 272 -12.82 -25.91 23.10
N GLY A 273 -12.11 -27.02 23.27
CA GLY A 273 -10.71 -26.99 23.71
C GLY A 273 -9.78 -26.30 22.72
N THR A 274 -10.06 -26.41 21.42
CA THR A 274 -9.30 -25.72 20.36
C THR A 274 -9.43 -24.20 20.51
N LEU A 275 -10.65 -23.69 20.68
CA LEU A 275 -10.89 -22.26 20.88
C LEU A 275 -10.27 -21.74 22.19
N CYS A 276 -10.30 -22.53 23.27
CA CYS A 276 -9.58 -22.18 24.50
C CYS A 276 -8.08 -22.00 24.26
N ARG A 277 -7.43 -22.93 23.53
CA ARG A 277 -6.01 -22.82 23.19
C ARG A 277 -5.74 -21.61 22.30
N LEU A 278 -6.60 -21.32 21.32
CA LEU A 278 -6.45 -20.15 20.45
C LEU A 278 -6.53 -18.85 21.25
N ASN A 279 -7.46 -18.71 22.20
CA ASN A 279 -7.51 -17.54 23.08
C ASN A 279 -6.20 -17.34 23.85
N ARG A 280 -5.64 -18.43 24.40
CA ARG A 280 -4.34 -18.39 25.08
C ARG A 280 -3.24 -17.92 24.16
N TYR A 281 -3.10 -18.51 22.97
CA TYR A 281 -2.06 -18.11 22.04
C TYR A 281 -2.21 -16.66 21.59
N LEU A 282 -3.44 -16.18 21.34
CA LEU A 282 -3.67 -14.77 20.98
C LEU A 282 -3.16 -13.80 22.05
N ARG A 283 -3.32 -14.15 23.33
CA ARG A 283 -2.80 -13.37 24.47
C ARG A 283 -1.27 -13.43 24.57
N GLU A 284 -0.67 -14.53 24.14
CA GLU A 284 0.79 -14.75 24.17
C GLU A 284 1.51 -14.12 22.95
N ILE A 285 0.81 -13.76 21.86
CA ILE A 285 1.43 -13.16 20.66
C ILE A 285 2.37 -11.97 20.98
N PRO A 286 1.99 -11.00 21.83
CA PRO A 286 2.90 -9.88 22.15
C PRO A 286 4.20 -10.30 22.82
N GLU A 287 4.23 -11.45 23.50
CA GLU A 287 5.35 -11.92 24.31
C GLU A 287 6.12 -13.09 23.66
N SER A 288 5.53 -13.78 22.69
CA SER A 288 6.06 -15.00 22.08
C SER A 288 5.92 -15.00 20.56
N SER A 289 7.06 -14.95 19.86
CA SER A 289 7.12 -15.03 18.39
C SER A 289 6.51 -16.32 17.82
N SER A 290 6.48 -17.41 18.61
CA SER A 290 5.93 -18.70 18.18
C SER A 290 4.41 -18.83 18.33
N ALA A 291 3.77 -17.97 19.14
CA ALA A 291 2.35 -18.07 19.46
C ALA A 291 1.46 -17.79 18.25
N LEU A 292 1.84 -16.83 17.41
CA LEU A 292 1.13 -16.53 16.16
C LEU A 292 1.16 -17.73 15.21
N ARG A 293 2.35 -18.32 15.01
CA ARG A 293 2.51 -19.49 14.15
C ARG A 293 1.73 -20.69 14.68
N SER A 294 1.80 -20.94 15.98
CA SER A 294 1.02 -22.01 16.65
C SER A 294 -0.49 -21.83 16.48
N SER A 295 -0.99 -20.59 16.51
CA SER A 295 -2.40 -20.27 16.28
C SER A 295 -2.84 -20.63 14.86
N ILE A 296 -2.00 -20.31 13.87
CA ILE A 296 -2.24 -20.62 12.45
C ILE A 296 -2.24 -22.14 12.23
N ASP A 297 -1.25 -22.83 12.79
CA ASP A 297 -1.09 -24.28 12.62
C ASP A 297 -2.27 -25.05 13.22
N ILE A 298 -2.73 -24.69 14.42
CA ILE A 298 -3.92 -25.31 15.05
C ILE A 298 -5.18 -25.05 14.21
N LEU A 299 -5.35 -23.83 13.71
CA LEU A 299 -6.47 -23.51 12.84
C LEU A 299 -6.46 -24.29 11.52
N ALA A 300 -5.28 -24.59 10.98
CA ALA A 300 -5.15 -25.37 9.75
C ALA A 300 -5.38 -26.86 10.01
N ALA A 301 -4.93 -27.37 11.16
CA ALA A 301 -5.03 -28.79 11.51
C ALA A 301 -6.42 -29.20 11.98
N GLU A 302 -7.11 -28.37 12.77
CA GLU A 302 -8.32 -28.78 13.50
C GLU A 302 -9.62 -28.19 12.95
N LEU A 303 -9.55 -27.08 12.21
CA LEU A 303 -10.72 -26.37 11.68
C LEU A 303 -10.67 -26.24 10.15
N PRO A 304 -11.75 -26.64 9.43
CA PRO A 304 -11.83 -26.44 7.99
C PRO A 304 -11.67 -24.97 7.59
N PRO A 305 -11.13 -24.66 6.39
CA PRO A 305 -11.04 -23.28 5.90
C PRO A 305 -12.40 -22.59 5.75
N SER A 306 -13.47 -23.36 5.54
CA SER A 306 -14.84 -22.85 5.41
C SER A 306 -15.51 -22.48 6.75
N GLN A 307 -14.85 -22.72 7.88
CA GLN A 307 -15.34 -22.39 9.22
C GLN A 307 -14.34 -21.49 9.96
N ALA A 308 -14.79 -20.92 11.08
CA ALA A 308 -13.98 -20.10 11.98
C ALA A 308 -13.36 -18.86 11.31
N ARG A 309 -14.11 -18.23 10.40
CA ARG A 309 -13.74 -16.96 9.75
C ARG A 309 -13.43 -15.91 10.82
N SER A 310 -14.27 -15.77 11.84
CA SER A 310 -14.04 -14.79 12.91
C SER A 310 -12.74 -15.06 13.68
N ALA A 311 -12.41 -16.32 13.97
CA ALA A 311 -11.14 -16.67 14.62
C ALA A 311 -9.94 -16.36 13.73
N ARG A 312 -10.05 -16.64 12.42
CA ARG A 312 -8.99 -16.33 11.43
C ARG A 312 -8.73 -14.84 11.34
N VAL A 313 -9.78 -14.03 11.32
CA VAL A 313 -9.69 -12.56 11.34
C VAL A 313 -9.05 -12.07 12.64
N ALA A 314 -9.43 -12.62 13.80
CA ALA A 314 -8.83 -12.28 15.07
C ALA A 314 -7.31 -12.56 15.11
N ILE A 315 -6.88 -13.69 14.55
CA ILE A 315 -5.45 -14.04 14.46
C ILE A 315 -4.71 -13.13 13.47
N ALA A 316 -5.29 -12.85 12.31
CA ALA A 316 -4.69 -11.93 11.35
C ALA A 316 -4.54 -10.52 11.95
N LYS A 317 -5.57 -10.04 12.67
CA LYS A 317 -5.55 -8.78 13.40
C LYS A 317 -4.45 -8.75 14.46
N MET A 318 -4.37 -9.76 15.32
CA MET A 318 -3.34 -9.81 16.35
C MET A 318 -1.93 -9.93 15.78
N GLY A 319 -1.77 -10.68 14.67
CA GLY A 319 -0.51 -10.74 13.93
C GLY A 319 -0.11 -9.38 13.38
N LEU A 320 -1.03 -8.63 12.78
CA LEU A 320 -0.77 -7.26 12.31
C LEU A 320 -0.36 -6.33 13.45
N LEU A 321 -1.05 -6.38 14.59
CA LEU A 321 -0.80 -5.47 15.72
C LEU A 321 0.52 -5.76 16.45
N HIS A 322 0.88 -7.03 16.63
CA HIS A 322 1.90 -7.43 17.62
C HIS A 322 3.01 -8.32 17.09
N ALA A 323 2.92 -8.87 15.87
CA ALA A 323 4.00 -9.73 15.37
C ALA A 323 5.28 -8.93 15.11
N ASN A 324 6.38 -9.46 15.64
CA ASN A 324 7.73 -8.92 15.43
C ASN A 324 8.39 -9.51 14.17
N GLU A 325 7.99 -10.71 13.77
CA GLU A 325 8.56 -11.46 12.65
C GLU A 325 7.44 -12.05 11.79
N PHE A 326 7.63 -12.00 10.47
CA PHE A 326 6.69 -12.58 9.51
C PHE A 326 7.43 -13.59 8.61
N ASP A 327 7.26 -14.88 8.89
CA ASP A 327 7.64 -15.92 7.93
C ASP A 327 6.62 -16.02 6.79
N ASP A 328 6.95 -16.75 5.73
CA ASP A 328 6.09 -16.87 4.53
C ASP A 328 4.66 -17.35 4.86
N VAL A 329 4.52 -18.25 5.85
CA VAL A 329 3.21 -18.81 6.23
C VAL A 329 2.38 -17.76 6.98
N VAL A 330 3.01 -16.98 7.84
CA VAL A 330 2.35 -15.86 8.52
C VAL A 330 1.94 -14.79 7.51
N VAL A 331 2.83 -14.40 6.59
CA VAL A 331 2.51 -13.43 5.54
C VAL A 331 1.33 -13.92 4.72
N ASP A 332 1.38 -15.16 4.22
CA ASP A 332 0.29 -15.76 3.45
C ASP A 332 -1.03 -15.80 4.22
N PHE A 333 -0.98 -16.16 5.50
CA PHE A 333 -2.17 -16.22 6.34
C PHE A 333 -2.81 -14.84 6.51
N ILE A 334 -1.99 -13.82 6.80
CA ILE A 334 -2.49 -12.45 6.98
C ILE A 334 -3.07 -11.93 5.66
N LEU A 335 -2.35 -12.06 4.55
CA LEU A 335 -2.83 -11.57 3.25
C LEU A 335 -4.16 -12.21 2.82
N ARG A 336 -4.40 -13.48 3.13
CA ARG A 336 -5.68 -14.16 2.83
C ARG A 336 -6.88 -13.61 3.60
N HIS A 337 -6.65 -13.01 4.77
CA HIS A 337 -7.71 -12.52 5.66
C HIS A 337 -7.68 -10.99 5.82
N LEU A 338 -6.75 -10.31 5.15
CA LEU A 338 -6.44 -8.90 5.32
C LEU A 338 -7.67 -8.00 5.11
N GLU A 339 -8.45 -8.27 4.06
CA GLU A 339 -9.66 -7.49 3.72
C GLU A 339 -10.79 -7.59 4.75
N LEU A 340 -10.68 -8.51 5.71
CA LEU A 340 -11.66 -8.70 6.78
C LEU A 340 -11.23 -8.06 8.10
N VAL A 341 -9.98 -7.63 8.20
CA VAL A 341 -9.44 -6.95 9.38
C VAL A 341 -9.83 -5.47 9.30
N ASP A 342 -10.11 -4.86 10.46
CA ASP A 342 -10.45 -3.45 10.50
C ASP A 342 -9.28 -2.57 10.00
N PRO A 343 -9.56 -1.48 9.24
CA PRO A 343 -8.51 -0.66 8.63
C PRO A 343 -7.50 -0.07 9.61
N GLU A 344 -7.87 0.12 10.87
CA GLU A 344 -6.99 0.69 11.88
C GLU A 344 -5.91 -0.30 12.31
N ALA A 345 -6.29 -1.55 12.58
CA ALA A 345 -5.34 -2.63 12.82
C ALA A 345 -4.44 -2.89 11.60
N VAL A 346 -4.99 -2.79 10.37
CA VAL A 346 -4.20 -2.90 9.14
C VAL A 346 -3.13 -1.82 9.10
N ARG A 347 -3.50 -0.55 9.29
CA ARG A 347 -2.53 0.57 9.29
C ARG A 347 -1.43 0.41 10.33
N SER A 348 -1.75 -0.08 11.52
CA SER A 348 -0.77 -0.30 12.59
C SER A 348 0.31 -1.34 12.23
N GLY A 349 -0.04 -2.37 11.44
CA GLY A 349 0.87 -3.43 11.02
C GLY A 349 1.41 -3.30 9.59
N ALA A 350 0.87 -2.37 8.79
CA ALA A 350 1.08 -2.26 7.35
C ALA A 350 2.56 -2.20 6.95
N THR A 351 3.29 -1.25 7.52
CA THR A 351 4.70 -1.04 7.18
C THR A 351 5.56 -2.25 7.54
N ARG A 352 5.36 -2.88 8.72
CA ARG A 352 6.15 -4.06 9.11
C ARG A 352 5.89 -5.25 8.18
N LEU A 353 4.62 -5.51 7.87
CA LEU A 353 4.23 -6.58 6.96
C LEU A 353 4.80 -6.32 5.56
N GLY A 354 4.59 -5.13 5.01
CA GLY A 354 4.99 -4.84 3.64
C GLY A 354 6.49 -4.69 3.45
N LEU A 355 7.26 -4.18 4.44
CA LEU A 355 8.72 -4.24 4.41
C LEU A 355 9.23 -5.68 4.41
N THR A 356 8.57 -6.58 5.15
CA THR A 356 8.91 -8.01 5.12
C THR A 356 8.62 -8.62 3.75
N ILE A 357 7.45 -8.29 3.16
CA ILE A 357 7.09 -8.67 1.79
C ILE A 357 8.13 -8.16 0.80
N TRP A 358 8.56 -6.89 0.89
CA TRP A 358 9.56 -6.30 0.00
C TRP A 358 10.89 -7.04 0.08
N LYS A 359 11.38 -7.37 1.28
CA LYS A 359 12.64 -8.09 1.46
C LYS A 359 12.59 -9.50 0.87
N GLN A 360 11.48 -10.19 1.07
CA GLN A 360 11.28 -11.58 0.61
C GLN A 360 10.99 -11.65 -0.90
N ASP A 361 9.91 -11.03 -1.35
CA ASP A 361 9.45 -11.02 -2.74
C ASP A 361 8.68 -9.72 -3.09
N PRO A 362 9.36 -8.70 -3.64
CA PRO A 362 8.77 -7.45 -4.11
C PRO A 362 7.55 -7.59 -5.04
N ARG A 363 7.46 -8.69 -5.81
CA ARG A 363 6.34 -8.93 -6.74
C ARG A 363 5.01 -9.09 -6.00
N ARG A 364 5.04 -9.57 -4.75
CA ARG A 364 3.84 -9.65 -3.91
C ARG A 364 3.36 -8.24 -3.54
N LEU A 365 4.27 -7.30 -3.24
CA LEU A 365 3.90 -5.92 -2.93
C LEU A 365 3.21 -5.24 -4.12
N THR A 366 3.70 -5.47 -5.34
CA THR A 366 3.07 -4.90 -6.55
C THR A 366 1.67 -5.46 -6.78
N SER A 367 1.46 -6.76 -6.52
CA SER A 367 0.13 -7.36 -6.59
C SER A 367 -0.86 -6.80 -5.57
N LEU A 368 -0.37 -6.19 -4.48
CA LEU A 368 -1.20 -5.52 -3.49
C LEU A 368 -1.57 -4.09 -3.92
N LEU A 369 -0.72 -3.40 -4.68
CA LEU A 369 -1.00 -2.06 -5.24
C LEU A 369 -2.11 -2.08 -6.29
N GLU A 370 -2.28 -3.20 -7.00
CA GLU A 370 -3.34 -3.39 -7.99
C GLU A 370 -4.70 -3.71 -7.36
N LYS A 371 -4.74 -3.94 -6.05
CA LYS A 371 -5.97 -4.21 -5.30
C LYS A 371 -6.46 -2.95 -4.61
N GLU A 372 -7.72 -2.96 -4.20
CA GLU A 372 -8.33 -1.93 -3.36
C GLU A 372 -8.34 -2.37 -1.89
N GLY A 373 -8.64 -1.43 -0.98
CA GLY A 373 -8.92 -1.75 0.42
C GLY A 373 -7.66 -1.99 1.25
N ALA A 374 -7.68 -3.04 2.09
CA ALA A 374 -6.64 -3.27 3.07
C ALA A 374 -5.30 -3.65 2.42
N SER A 375 -5.32 -4.38 1.30
CA SER A 375 -4.15 -4.69 0.48
C SER A 375 -3.42 -3.43 0.00
N GLN A 376 -4.18 -2.46 -0.51
CA GLN A 376 -3.63 -1.19 -0.99
C GLN A 376 -2.96 -0.41 0.15
N ILE A 377 -3.61 -0.35 1.32
CA ILE A 377 -3.07 0.32 2.52
C ILE A 377 -1.69 -0.25 2.88
N VAL A 378 -1.55 -1.58 2.91
CA VAL A 378 -0.25 -2.22 3.21
C VAL A 378 0.81 -1.77 2.21
N ALA A 379 0.48 -1.76 0.93
CA ALA A 379 1.44 -1.42 -0.11
C ALA A 379 1.83 0.08 -0.10
N GLU A 380 0.87 0.98 0.03
CA GLU A 380 1.10 2.43 0.07
C GLU A 380 1.90 2.85 1.30
N CYS A 381 1.55 2.34 2.49
CA CYS A 381 2.32 2.59 3.71
C CYS A 381 3.78 2.09 3.57
N THR A 382 3.98 0.98 2.86
CA THR A 382 5.32 0.45 2.62
C THR A 382 6.11 1.31 1.65
N LEU A 383 5.52 1.73 0.54
CA LEU A 383 6.18 2.62 -0.43
C LEU A 383 6.53 3.99 0.14
N ALA A 384 5.71 4.49 1.07
CA ALA A 384 5.96 5.74 1.79
C ALA A 384 7.19 5.63 2.71
N GLU A 385 7.40 4.48 3.35
CA GLU A 385 8.54 4.24 4.26
C GLU A 385 9.84 3.90 3.52
N LEU A 386 9.77 3.17 2.41
CA LEU A 386 10.95 2.73 1.68
C LEU A 386 11.79 3.92 1.18
N SER A 387 13.08 3.88 1.50
CA SER A 387 14.07 4.82 0.98
C SER A 387 14.30 4.60 -0.52
N MET A 388 14.80 5.63 -1.21
CA MET A 388 15.11 5.53 -2.64
C MET A 388 16.12 4.40 -2.92
N SER A 389 17.13 4.24 -2.07
CA SER A 389 18.12 3.16 -2.19
C SER A 389 17.51 1.77 -2.08
N GLU A 390 16.60 1.54 -1.12
CA GLU A 390 15.96 0.23 -0.94
C GLU A 390 15.01 -0.11 -2.09
N LEU A 391 14.37 0.92 -2.68
CA LEU A 391 13.52 0.75 -3.86
C LEU A 391 14.35 0.34 -5.08
N LEU A 392 15.47 1.02 -5.31
CA LEU A 392 16.37 0.74 -6.42
C LEU A 392 17.02 -0.64 -6.28
N GLU A 393 17.42 -1.05 -5.07
CA GLU A 393 17.94 -2.40 -4.83
C GLU A 393 16.88 -3.49 -5.15
N GLY A 394 15.62 -3.25 -4.78
CA GLY A 394 14.54 -4.18 -5.13
C GLY A 394 14.22 -4.21 -6.62
N LEU A 395 14.33 -3.09 -7.32
CA LEU A 395 14.16 -3.02 -8.77
C LEU A 395 15.31 -3.69 -9.53
N ASP A 396 16.54 -3.59 -9.04
CA ASP A 396 17.69 -4.29 -9.63
C ASP A 396 17.48 -5.82 -9.62
N ARG A 397 16.91 -6.33 -8.52
CA ARG A 397 16.51 -7.74 -8.41
C ARG A 397 15.29 -8.10 -9.26
N PHE A 398 14.33 -7.17 -9.43
CA PHE A 398 13.07 -7.41 -10.14
C PHE A 398 12.69 -6.25 -11.07
N PRO A 399 13.35 -6.09 -12.23
CA PRO A 399 13.19 -4.93 -13.12
C PRO A 399 11.79 -4.78 -13.71
N SER A 400 11.03 -5.88 -13.82
CA SER A 400 9.65 -5.89 -14.32
C SER A 400 8.67 -5.09 -13.46
N LEU A 401 9.06 -4.72 -12.24
CA LEU A 401 8.22 -3.96 -11.31
C LEU A 401 8.31 -2.44 -11.51
N SER A 402 9.29 -1.99 -12.30
CA SER A 402 9.62 -0.57 -12.53
C SER A 402 8.41 0.28 -12.91
N ALA A 403 7.61 -0.13 -13.90
CA ALA A 403 6.45 0.63 -14.35
C ALA A 403 5.35 0.74 -13.26
N ALA A 404 5.13 -0.32 -12.48
CA ALA A 404 4.17 -0.30 -11.39
C ALA A 404 4.64 0.62 -10.26
N MET A 405 5.91 0.52 -9.85
CA MET A 405 6.49 1.39 -8.83
C MET A 405 6.49 2.85 -9.24
N LEU A 406 6.85 3.15 -10.50
CA LEU A 406 6.94 4.51 -10.99
C LEU A 406 5.60 5.25 -10.98
N ARG A 407 4.48 4.55 -11.22
CA ARG A 407 3.13 5.14 -11.11
C ARG A 407 2.80 5.61 -9.69
N HIS A 408 3.32 4.94 -8.66
CA HIS A 408 3.07 5.28 -7.26
C HIS A 408 4.14 6.18 -6.65
N LYS A 409 5.39 6.12 -7.16
CA LYS A 409 6.51 6.97 -6.72
C LYS A 409 7.25 7.57 -7.93
N PRO A 410 6.67 8.61 -8.58
CA PRO A 410 7.22 9.20 -9.81
C PRO A 410 8.63 9.78 -9.66
N ASP A 411 9.00 10.22 -8.45
CA ASP A 411 10.31 10.78 -8.16
C ASP A 411 11.47 9.82 -8.49
N MET A 412 11.22 8.50 -8.53
CA MET A 412 12.20 7.50 -8.95
C MET A 412 12.79 7.78 -10.34
N ALA A 413 12.00 8.34 -11.26
CA ALA A 413 12.51 8.69 -12.58
C ALA A 413 13.52 9.83 -12.57
N SER A 414 13.62 10.60 -11.48
CA SER A 414 14.65 11.64 -11.33
C SER A 414 16.02 11.09 -10.93
N GLU A 415 16.11 9.80 -10.59
CA GLU A 415 17.35 9.15 -10.17
C GLU A 415 18.06 8.50 -11.36
N PRO A 416 19.35 8.82 -11.62
CA PRO A 416 20.12 8.18 -12.69
C PRO A 416 20.22 6.65 -12.52
N GLU A 417 20.28 6.17 -11.27
CA GLU A 417 20.37 4.76 -10.92
C GLU A 417 19.13 3.98 -11.34
N PHE A 418 17.93 4.59 -11.29
CA PHE A 418 16.71 3.97 -11.80
C PHE A 418 16.88 3.63 -13.28
N TRP A 419 17.34 4.60 -14.07
CA TRP A 419 17.58 4.39 -15.50
C TRP A 419 18.79 3.50 -15.78
N ALA A 420 19.65 3.21 -14.81
CA ALA A 420 20.79 2.31 -14.96
C ALA A 420 20.44 0.83 -14.75
N VAL A 421 19.28 0.51 -14.15
CA VAL A 421 18.86 -0.88 -13.90
C VAL A 421 18.60 -1.62 -15.21
N ASP A 422 19.25 -2.77 -15.38
CA ASP A 422 19.11 -3.62 -16.57
C ASP A 422 17.76 -4.34 -16.59
N GLY A 423 17.13 -4.41 -17.77
CA GLY A 423 15.86 -5.13 -17.95
C GLY A 423 14.59 -4.34 -17.57
N ILE A 424 14.69 -3.05 -17.25
CA ILE A 424 13.52 -2.17 -17.13
C ILE A 424 12.76 -2.11 -18.46
N ASP A 425 11.42 -2.17 -18.37
CA ASP A 425 10.53 -1.87 -19.49
C ASP A 425 10.48 -0.35 -19.71
N ILE A 426 11.36 0.13 -20.60
CA ILE A 426 11.51 1.55 -20.91
C ILE A 426 10.23 2.14 -21.48
N ASP A 427 9.49 1.38 -22.29
CA ASP A 427 8.28 1.90 -22.94
C ASP A 427 7.16 2.07 -21.91
N ALA A 428 7.00 1.11 -20.99
CA ALA A 428 6.08 1.25 -19.87
C ALA A 428 6.50 2.34 -18.88
N ALA A 429 7.80 2.51 -18.63
CA ALA A 429 8.31 3.59 -17.78
C ALA A 429 8.06 4.98 -18.38
N PHE A 430 8.30 5.16 -19.69
CA PHE A 430 7.99 6.40 -20.39
C PHE A 430 6.49 6.70 -20.41
N ALA A 431 5.65 5.69 -20.63
CA ALA A 431 4.19 5.85 -20.58
C ALA A 431 3.68 6.27 -19.19
N ALA A 432 4.38 5.90 -18.11
CA ALA A 432 4.01 6.28 -16.75
C ALA A 432 4.37 7.73 -16.38
N LEU A 433 5.18 8.43 -17.18
CA LEU A 433 5.65 9.81 -16.91
C LEU A 433 4.78 10.90 -17.55
N ASP A 434 3.68 10.54 -18.23
CA ASP A 434 2.90 11.40 -19.14
C ASP A 434 2.01 12.46 -18.46
N SER A 435 2.43 13.04 -17.33
CA SER A 435 1.56 13.88 -16.50
C SER A 435 2.07 15.29 -16.18
N ASP A 436 3.36 15.62 -16.41
CA ASP A 436 3.90 16.97 -16.12
C ASP A 436 5.24 17.27 -16.82
N ARG A 437 5.44 18.54 -17.24
CA ARG A 437 6.65 18.99 -17.97
C ARG A 437 7.88 19.04 -17.07
N ASP A 438 7.75 19.43 -15.80
CA ASP A 438 8.87 19.48 -14.86
C ASP A 438 9.38 18.07 -14.53
N THR A 439 8.45 17.16 -14.24
CA THR A 439 8.73 15.74 -14.00
C THR A 439 9.44 15.10 -15.20
N THR A 440 8.95 15.37 -16.41
CA THR A 440 9.58 14.92 -17.66
C THR A 440 11.00 15.45 -17.82
N HIS A 441 11.21 16.73 -17.53
CA HIS A 441 12.54 17.35 -17.63
C HIS A 441 13.53 16.76 -16.62
N ARG A 442 13.11 16.54 -15.36
CA ARG A 442 13.92 15.85 -14.36
C ARG A 442 14.26 14.41 -14.76
N ALA A 443 13.28 13.68 -15.31
CA ALA A 443 13.48 12.33 -15.81
C ALA A 443 14.49 12.28 -16.95
N LEU A 444 14.35 13.13 -17.96
CA LEU A 444 15.30 13.23 -19.08
C LEU A 444 16.72 13.55 -18.60
N ARG A 445 16.85 14.47 -17.65
CA ARG A 445 18.12 14.80 -16.99
C ARG A 445 18.74 13.57 -16.33
N ALA A 446 17.96 12.74 -15.65
CA ALA A 446 18.42 11.50 -15.02
C ALA A 446 18.81 10.45 -16.06
N VAL A 447 18.04 10.29 -17.15
CA VAL A 447 18.38 9.40 -18.27
C VAL A 447 19.74 9.77 -18.87
N ILE A 448 19.99 11.07 -19.11
CA ILE A 448 21.28 11.55 -19.65
C ILE A 448 22.41 11.20 -18.66
N ALA A 449 22.22 11.49 -17.38
CA ALA A 449 23.22 11.23 -16.33
C ALA A 449 23.51 9.73 -16.14
N SER A 450 22.54 8.84 -16.43
CA SER A 450 22.74 7.37 -16.38
C SER A 450 23.73 6.84 -17.42
N GLY A 451 24.06 7.63 -18.45
CA GLY A 451 24.96 7.24 -19.53
C GLY A 451 24.34 6.31 -20.59
N ARG A 452 23.04 6.03 -20.54
CA ARG A 452 22.33 5.18 -21.52
C ARG A 452 22.08 5.88 -22.86
N SER A 453 23.12 6.01 -23.69
CA SER A 453 23.04 6.62 -25.03
C SER A 453 22.11 5.89 -26.02
N SER A 454 21.75 4.63 -25.74
CA SER A 454 20.77 3.88 -26.55
C SER A 454 19.36 4.48 -26.52
N LEU A 455 19.05 5.32 -25.53
CA LEU A 455 17.73 5.93 -25.35
C LEU A 455 17.57 7.29 -26.06
N VAL A 456 18.66 7.86 -26.57
CA VAL A 456 18.73 9.19 -27.20
C VAL A 456 17.62 9.40 -28.23
N GLY A 457 17.50 8.50 -29.21
CA GLY A 457 16.49 8.60 -30.28
C GLY A 457 15.05 8.47 -29.77
N ARG A 458 14.82 7.63 -28.75
CA ARG A 458 13.48 7.49 -28.13
C ARG A 458 13.08 8.77 -27.40
N CYS A 459 13.96 9.33 -26.58
CA CYS A 459 13.73 10.58 -25.86
C CYS A 459 13.50 11.75 -26.83
N ALA A 460 14.29 11.84 -27.91
CA ALA A 460 14.15 12.89 -28.91
C ALA A 460 12.79 12.84 -29.63
N ASN A 461 12.29 11.64 -29.94
CA ASN A 461 10.99 11.45 -30.57
C ASN A 461 9.82 11.70 -29.61
N LEU A 462 9.97 11.34 -28.33
CA LEU A 462 8.90 11.46 -27.34
C LEU A 462 8.76 12.88 -26.79
N TRP A 463 9.86 13.51 -26.39
CA TRP A 463 9.85 14.80 -25.67
C TRP A 463 10.35 15.98 -26.50
N GLY A 464 10.85 15.72 -27.70
CA GLY A 464 11.31 16.74 -28.64
C GLY A 464 12.78 17.14 -28.43
N ARG A 465 13.42 17.51 -29.55
CA ARG A 465 14.85 17.82 -29.62
C ARG A 465 15.25 19.10 -28.88
N ARG A 466 14.34 20.08 -28.78
CA ARG A 466 14.58 21.29 -27.99
C ARG A 466 14.77 20.98 -26.50
N MET A 467 13.83 20.23 -25.92
CA MET A 467 13.92 19.84 -24.51
C MET A 467 15.17 18.99 -24.24
N LEU A 468 15.52 18.12 -25.19
CA LEU A 468 16.77 17.36 -25.17
C LEU A 468 18.00 18.26 -25.02
N LEU A 469 18.06 19.34 -25.80
CA LEU A 469 19.17 20.29 -25.76
C LEU A 469 19.18 21.13 -24.47
N GLU A 470 18.02 21.57 -23.99
CA GLU A 470 17.88 22.26 -22.69
C GLU A 470 18.40 21.37 -21.54
N ALA A 471 18.03 20.08 -21.55
CA ALA A 471 18.48 19.12 -20.55
C ALA A 471 20.00 18.85 -20.62
N CYS A 472 20.59 18.80 -21.83
CA CYS A 472 22.04 18.67 -22.00
C CYS A 472 22.81 19.85 -21.39
N ILE A 473 22.32 21.08 -21.62
CA ILE A 473 22.91 22.29 -21.06
C ILE A 473 22.88 22.23 -19.52
N GLY A 474 21.70 21.93 -18.94
CA GLY A 474 21.57 21.82 -17.49
C GLY A 474 22.41 20.69 -16.88
N GLN A 475 22.62 19.58 -17.60
CA GLN A 475 23.50 18.50 -17.15
C GLN A 475 24.98 18.87 -17.21
N PHE A 476 25.41 19.60 -18.24
CA PHE A 476 26.77 20.12 -18.31
C PHE A 476 27.08 21.03 -17.12
N GLU A 477 26.17 21.94 -16.79
CA GLU A 477 26.30 22.83 -15.61
C GLU A 477 26.34 22.06 -14.29
N SER A 478 25.74 20.87 -14.24
CA SER A 478 25.78 19.97 -13.09
C SER A 478 27.03 19.08 -13.05
N GLY A 479 27.95 19.22 -14.01
CA GLY A 479 29.23 18.52 -14.05
C GLY A 479 29.29 17.27 -14.93
N VAL A 480 28.24 16.97 -15.72
CA VAL A 480 28.27 15.84 -16.66
C VAL A 480 29.24 16.14 -17.81
N GLY A 481 30.16 15.22 -18.08
CA GLY A 481 31.19 15.39 -19.10
C GLY A 481 30.66 15.36 -20.54
N LEU A 482 31.35 16.09 -21.43
CA LEU A 482 31.00 16.21 -22.85
C LEU A 482 30.91 14.88 -23.59
N THR A 483 31.66 13.86 -23.18
CA THR A 483 31.60 12.51 -23.78
C THR A 483 30.22 11.87 -23.62
N ILE A 484 29.59 12.05 -22.45
CA ILE A 484 28.24 11.54 -22.19
C ILE A 484 27.21 12.35 -22.97
N LEU A 485 27.39 13.68 -23.05
CA LEU A 485 26.45 14.60 -23.70
C LEU A 485 26.50 14.55 -25.23
N SER A 486 27.64 14.17 -25.82
CA SER A 486 27.85 14.25 -27.27
C SER A 486 26.77 13.54 -28.10
N PRO A 487 26.37 12.28 -27.83
CA PRO A 487 25.30 11.62 -28.58
C PRO A 487 23.97 12.37 -28.51
N TRP A 488 23.66 12.96 -27.36
CA TRP A 488 22.42 13.71 -27.12
C TRP A 488 22.42 15.04 -27.89
N VAL A 489 23.53 15.80 -27.84
CA VAL A 489 23.67 17.04 -28.60
C VAL A 489 23.61 16.77 -30.11
N VAL A 490 24.22 15.67 -30.58
CA VAL A 490 24.16 15.25 -31.99
C VAL A 490 22.74 14.96 -32.44
N GLU A 491 21.95 14.25 -31.64
CA GLU A 491 20.55 13.97 -31.96
C GLU A 491 19.69 15.24 -31.91
N ALA A 492 19.87 16.08 -30.89
CA ALA A 492 19.14 17.35 -30.77
C ALA A 492 19.40 18.27 -31.97
N ALA A 493 20.64 18.29 -32.45
CA ALA A 493 21.09 19.14 -33.55
C ALA A 493 20.47 18.80 -34.92
N GLN A 494 19.82 17.65 -35.05
CA GLN A 494 19.08 17.28 -36.27
C GLN A 494 17.87 18.20 -36.53
N ASP A 495 17.40 18.94 -35.53
CA ASP A 495 16.34 19.94 -35.69
C ASP A 495 16.92 21.36 -35.68
N SER A 496 17.03 21.94 -36.88
CA SER A 496 17.60 23.28 -37.05
C SER A 496 16.80 24.39 -36.35
N LYS A 497 15.48 24.21 -36.18
CA LYS A 497 14.63 25.18 -35.48
C LYS A 497 14.88 25.10 -33.98
N ALA A 498 14.94 23.88 -33.43
CA ALA A 498 15.27 23.68 -32.01
C ALA A 498 16.63 24.30 -31.65
N VAL A 499 17.66 24.11 -32.50
CA VAL A 499 18.96 24.74 -32.30
C VAL A 499 18.85 26.27 -32.36
N ALA A 500 18.17 26.82 -33.36
CA ALA A 500 17.98 28.28 -33.47
C ALA A 500 17.29 28.87 -32.22
N GLU A 501 16.21 28.25 -31.76
CA GLU A 501 15.47 28.68 -30.57
C GLU A 501 16.35 28.71 -29.32
N ILE A 502 17.21 27.70 -29.12
CA ILE A 502 18.14 27.65 -27.98
C ILE A 502 19.20 28.76 -28.07
N LEU A 503 19.81 28.92 -29.24
CA LEU A 503 20.82 29.96 -29.47
C LEU A 503 20.25 31.38 -29.29
N THR A 504 18.96 31.58 -29.61
CA THR A 504 18.26 32.87 -29.44
C THR A 504 17.57 33.06 -28.08
N SER A 505 17.62 32.06 -27.19
CA SER A 505 16.82 32.04 -25.96
C SER A 505 17.12 33.16 -24.96
N GLY A 506 18.30 33.79 -25.06
CA GLY A 506 18.78 34.78 -24.09
C GLY A 506 19.39 34.16 -22.83
N ASN A 507 19.32 32.84 -22.67
CA ASN A 507 19.87 32.14 -21.52
C ASN A 507 21.40 31.97 -21.65
N PRO A 508 22.12 31.88 -20.52
CA PRO A 508 23.53 31.50 -20.51
C PRO A 508 23.77 30.19 -21.27
N LEU A 509 24.78 30.15 -22.14
CA LEU A 509 25.13 28.95 -22.90
C LEU A 509 26.61 28.59 -22.69
N PRO A 510 26.95 27.42 -22.13
CA PRO A 510 28.34 27.04 -21.96
C PRO A 510 29.10 26.98 -23.28
N TRP A 511 30.31 27.55 -23.31
CA TRP A 511 31.17 27.60 -24.50
C TRP A 511 31.40 26.21 -25.10
N ASP A 512 31.62 25.19 -24.29
CA ASP A 512 31.81 23.82 -24.74
C ASP A 512 30.61 23.27 -25.52
N ILE A 513 29.39 23.55 -25.06
CA ILE A 513 28.15 23.14 -25.74
C ILE A 513 27.98 23.92 -27.05
N LEU A 514 28.27 25.22 -27.03
CA LEU A 514 28.20 26.07 -28.23
C LEU A 514 29.17 25.59 -29.32
N VAL A 515 30.40 25.23 -28.94
CA VAL A 515 31.40 24.67 -29.87
C VAL A 515 31.01 23.26 -30.33
N MET A 516 30.45 22.44 -29.44
CA MET A 516 29.94 21.11 -29.80
C MET A 516 28.82 21.21 -30.84
N LEU A 517 27.88 22.15 -30.68
CA LEU A 517 26.85 22.43 -31.68
C LEU A 517 27.48 22.85 -33.01
N ALA A 518 28.44 23.78 -33.00
CA ALA A 518 29.13 24.24 -34.21
C ALA A 518 29.95 23.13 -34.91
N ARG A 519 30.41 22.11 -34.18
CA ARG A 519 31.04 20.90 -34.75
C ARG A 519 30.04 19.92 -35.34
N THR A 520 28.80 19.99 -34.90
CA THR A 520 27.75 19.03 -35.24
C THR A 520 26.93 19.48 -36.45
N VAL A 521 26.68 20.78 -36.57
CA VAL A 521 25.85 21.34 -37.65
C VAL A 521 26.69 22.13 -38.64
N GLU A 522 26.29 22.10 -39.91
CA GLU A 522 26.88 22.96 -40.93
C GLU A 522 26.57 24.44 -40.68
N ALA A 523 27.48 25.33 -41.07
CA ALA A 523 27.32 26.76 -40.77
C ALA A 523 25.99 27.33 -41.27
N ASP A 524 25.53 26.96 -42.46
CA ASP A 524 24.26 27.44 -43.03
C ASP A 524 23.03 26.60 -42.63
N TRP A 525 23.18 25.60 -41.75
CA TRP A 525 22.07 24.74 -41.31
C TRP A 525 21.03 25.47 -40.47
N VAL A 526 21.51 26.32 -39.54
CA VAL A 526 20.65 27.05 -38.60
C VAL A 526 19.97 28.22 -39.31
N PRO A 527 18.62 28.31 -39.30
CA PRO A 527 17.89 29.36 -39.99
C PRO A 527 18.10 30.73 -39.34
N ASN A 528 18.05 31.78 -40.15
CA ASN A 528 17.96 33.18 -39.71
C ASN A 528 17.02 33.91 -40.68
N GLU A 529 15.73 33.87 -40.39
CA GLU A 529 14.69 34.50 -41.22
C GLU A 529 14.35 35.91 -40.73
N ILE A 530 14.43 36.15 -39.42
CA ILE A 530 14.01 37.40 -38.76
C ILE A 530 15.02 37.72 -37.65
N GLY A 531 15.35 39.00 -37.49
CA GLY A 531 16.15 39.49 -36.37
C GLY A 531 17.65 39.32 -36.53
N GLU A 532 18.33 39.14 -35.39
CA GLU A 532 19.77 38.93 -35.30
C GLU A 532 20.13 37.44 -35.46
N ASP A 533 21.33 37.14 -35.94
CA ASP A 533 21.76 35.76 -36.15
C ASP A 533 21.82 34.97 -34.83
N PRO A 534 21.25 33.74 -34.79
CA PRO A 534 21.27 32.91 -33.59
C PRO A 534 22.68 32.73 -33.00
N TRP A 535 23.70 32.57 -33.85
CA TRP A 535 25.07 32.40 -33.37
C TRP A 535 25.64 33.67 -32.74
N ILE A 536 25.26 34.87 -33.21
CA ILE A 536 25.66 36.13 -32.58
C ILE A 536 25.04 36.24 -31.18
N MET A 537 23.74 35.95 -31.07
CA MET A 537 23.03 35.98 -29.79
C MET A 537 23.64 35.00 -28.79
N ALA A 538 23.92 33.78 -29.23
CA ALA A 538 24.51 32.75 -28.39
C ALA A 538 25.91 33.13 -27.87
N VAL A 539 26.76 33.72 -28.72
CA VAL A 539 28.10 34.19 -28.32
C VAL A 539 28.05 35.25 -27.24
N ARG A 540 27.07 36.17 -27.31
CA ARG A 540 26.91 37.23 -26.29
C ARG A 540 26.48 36.67 -24.94
N ASN A 541 25.77 35.56 -24.92
CA ASN A 541 25.31 34.88 -23.71
C ASN A 541 26.22 33.71 -23.30
N ALA A 542 27.35 33.52 -23.98
CA ALA A 542 28.19 32.36 -23.75
C ALA A 542 28.97 32.46 -22.43
N THR A 543 29.04 31.37 -21.67
CA THR A 543 29.70 31.31 -20.35
C THR A 543 30.83 30.28 -20.29
N GLY A 544 31.74 30.44 -19.34
CA GLY A 544 32.89 29.53 -19.15
C GLY A 544 34.17 30.00 -19.84
N ARG A 545 35.21 29.15 -19.81
CA ARG A 545 36.52 29.42 -20.43
C ARG A 545 36.64 28.67 -21.75
N GLN A 546 37.28 29.30 -22.72
CA GLN A 546 37.57 28.72 -24.02
C GLN A 546 39.00 28.19 -24.06
N SER A 547 39.20 27.00 -24.64
CA SER A 547 40.54 26.63 -25.10
C SER A 547 40.87 27.42 -26.37
N GLU A 548 42.15 27.70 -26.60
CA GLU A 548 42.62 28.42 -27.79
C GLU A 548 42.25 27.68 -29.10
N SER A 549 42.24 26.34 -29.06
CA SER A 549 41.85 25.50 -30.19
C SER A 549 40.35 25.57 -30.48
N ASP A 550 39.51 25.50 -29.44
CA ASP A 550 38.05 25.62 -29.60
C ASP A 550 37.64 27.02 -30.06
N GLN A 551 38.33 28.04 -29.54
CA GLN A 551 38.18 29.43 -29.96
C GLN A 551 38.48 29.59 -31.45
N THR A 552 39.65 29.10 -31.89
CA THR A 552 40.08 29.14 -33.29
C THR A 552 39.06 28.44 -34.19
N PHE A 553 38.57 27.26 -33.78
CA PHE A 553 37.56 26.54 -34.54
C PHE A 553 36.27 27.32 -34.68
N PHE A 554 35.75 27.83 -33.56
CA PHE A 554 34.44 28.44 -33.51
C PHE A 554 34.40 29.77 -34.28
N PHE A 555 35.44 30.60 -34.18
CA PHE A 555 35.49 31.85 -34.93
C PHE A 555 35.67 31.64 -36.44
N ALA A 556 36.39 30.60 -36.85
CA ALA A 556 36.42 30.17 -38.25
C ALA A 556 35.06 29.67 -38.73
N TYR A 557 34.31 28.97 -37.87
CA TYR A 557 32.92 28.59 -38.14
C TYR A 557 32.01 29.82 -38.30
N LEU A 558 32.16 30.86 -37.47
CA LEU A 558 31.42 32.13 -37.65
C LEU A 558 31.77 32.84 -38.97
N LEU A 559 33.04 32.82 -39.38
CA LEU A 559 33.44 33.35 -40.68
C LEU A 559 32.80 32.55 -41.83
N CYS A 560 32.78 31.22 -41.72
CA CYS A 560 32.04 30.33 -42.61
C CYS A 560 30.56 30.72 -42.69
N ARG A 561 29.91 30.97 -41.55
CA ARG A 561 28.51 31.45 -41.47
C ARG A 561 28.32 32.80 -42.15
N ALA A 562 29.27 33.73 -41.99
CA ALA A 562 29.25 35.06 -42.57
C ALA A 562 29.31 35.04 -44.11
N LEU A 563 30.20 34.21 -44.66
CA LEU A 563 30.37 34.02 -46.10
C LEU A 563 29.23 33.19 -46.72
N GLY A 564 28.49 32.45 -45.90
CA GLY A 564 27.27 31.73 -46.28
C GLY A 564 26.10 32.64 -46.66
N ASN A 565 25.03 32.05 -47.19
CA ASN A 565 23.87 32.79 -47.70
C ASN A 565 22.69 32.85 -46.72
N ARG A 566 22.78 32.16 -45.57
CA ARG A 566 21.64 32.03 -44.66
C ARG A 566 21.55 33.11 -43.57
N SER A 567 22.58 33.92 -43.34
CA SER A 567 22.57 34.93 -42.26
C SER A 567 22.09 36.28 -42.78
N ARG A 568 21.30 37.00 -41.96
CA ARG A 568 20.92 38.41 -42.20
C ARG A 568 21.93 39.39 -41.63
N ASN A 569 22.87 38.92 -40.81
CA ASN A 569 23.88 39.75 -40.14
C ASN A 569 25.32 39.33 -40.52
N PRO A 570 25.64 39.11 -41.80
CA PRO A 570 26.94 38.58 -42.20
C PRO A 570 28.11 39.50 -41.87
N GLY A 571 27.90 40.82 -41.81
CA GLY A 571 28.95 41.78 -41.42
C GLY A 571 29.39 41.62 -39.96
N GLU A 572 28.44 41.41 -39.05
CA GLU A 572 28.72 41.24 -37.62
C GLU A 572 29.35 39.87 -37.33
N LEU A 573 28.90 38.81 -38.03
CA LEU A 573 29.57 37.50 -37.99
C LEU A 573 31.02 37.57 -38.50
N ALA A 574 31.25 38.31 -39.60
CA ALA A 574 32.59 38.54 -40.12
C ALA A 574 33.46 39.31 -39.12
N ARG A 575 32.91 40.32 -38.45
CA ARG A 575 33.60 41.07 -37.38
C ARG A 575 34.04 40.18 -36.22
N LEU A 576 33.21 39.22 -35.82
CA LEU A 576 33.56 38.27 -34.75
C LEU A 576 34.62 37.25 -35.22
N GLY A 577 34.47 36.73 -36.44
CA GLY A 577 35.26 35.56 -36.90
C GLY A 577 36.53 35.88 -37.67
N PHE A 578 36.58 36.99 -38.42
CA PHE A 578 37.57 37.19 -39.48
C PHE A 578 39.00 37.31 -38.96
N GLU A 579 39.28 38.24 -38.05
CA GLU A 579 40.66 38.52 -37.63
C GLU A 579 41.30 37.32 -36.93
N LEU A 580 40.57 36.66 -36.02
CA LEU A 580 41.05 35.47 -35.33
C LEU A 580 41.33 34.33 -36.31
N THR A 581 40.45 34.13 -37.30
CA THR A 581 40.67 33.12 -38.35
C THR A 581 41.87 33.49 -39.22
N TYR A 582 42.00 34.77 -39.60
CA TYR A 582 43.11 35.27 -40.40
C TYR A 582 44.45 35.06 -39.69
N ARG A 583 44.53 35.41 -38.40
CA ARG A 583 45.73 35.20 -37.57
C ARG A 583 46.07 33.72 -37.43
N ALA A 584 45.07 32.86 -37.22
CA ALA A 584 45.30 31.41 -37.17
C ALA A 584 45.83 30.87 -38.50
N VAL A 585 45.37 31.39 -39.64
CA VAL A 585 45.92 31.03 -40.95
C VAL A 585 47.34 31.57 -41.13
N GLU A 586 47.60 32.82 -40.78
CA GLU A 586 48.91 33.48 -40.86
C GLU A 586 49.99 32.70 -40.09
N HIS A 587 49.63 32.13 -38.94
CA HIS A 587 50.53 31.34 -38.09
C HIS A 587 50.50 29.83 -38.38
N ASN A 588 49.81 29.38 -39.44
CA ASN A 588 49.59 27.95 -39.74
C ASN A 588 48.97 27.14 -38.57
N ALA A 589 48.19 27.80 -37.72
CA ALA A 589 47.50 27.23 -36.57
C ALA A 589 46.08 26.75 -36.88
N LEU A 590 45.51 27.10 -38.04
CA LEU A 590 44.16 26.67 -38.44
C LEU A 590 44.16 25.19 -38.90
N PRO A 591 43.41 24.29 -38.24
CA PRO A 591 43.34 22.88 -38.64
C PRO A 591 42.78 22.68 -40.06
N ASP A 592 43.31 21.69 -40.79
CA ASP A 592 42.98 21.46 -42.20
C ASP A 592 41.50 21.15 -42.46
N HIS A 593 40.83 20.44 -41.54
CA HIS A 593 39.39 20.15 -41.70
C HIS A 593 38.54 21.44 -41.66
N ILE A 594 38.97 22.46 -40.93
CA ILE A 594 38.30 23.76 -40.88
C ILE A 594 38.57 24.54 -42.17
N TRP A 595 39.81 24.51 -42.65
CA TRP A 595 40.16 25.10 -43.94
C TRP A 595 39.30 24.52 -45.07
N ARG A 596 39.12 23.19 -45.11
CA ARG A 596 38.26 22.52 -46.12
C ARG A 596 36.80 22.97 -46.07
N ALA A 597 36.28 23.36 -44.90
CA ALA A 597 34.92 23.89 -44.79
C ALA A 597 34.81 25.35 -45.27
N LEU A 598 35.89 26.12 -45.12
CA LEU A 598 35.96 27.53 -45.49
C LEU A 598 36.29 27.72 -46.98
N GLU A 599 37.19 26.90 -47.52
CA GLU A 599 37.72 26.99 -48.88
C GLU A 599 36.65 27.07 -49.99
N PRO A 600 35.56 26.27 -49.98
CA PRO A 600 34.51 26.36 -50.98
C PRO A 600 33.77 27.71 -51.01
N ARG A 601 33.87 28.49 -49.91
CA ARG A 601 33.27 29.83 -49.79
C ARG A 601 34.22 30.96 -50.18
N LEU A 602 35.48 30.65 -50.47
CA LEU A 602 36.48 31.64 -50.87
C LEU A 602 36.47 31.83 -52.40
N PRO A 603 36.80 33.03 -52.92
CA PRO A 603 36.92 33.24 -54.34
C PRO A 603 38.02 32.34 -54.94
N SER A 604 37.77 31.79 -56.12
CA SER A 604 38.78 31.11 -56.94
C SER A 604 39.80 32.13 -57.43
N SER A 605 41.10 31.87 -57.28
CA SER A 605 42.11 32.73 -57.91
C SER A 605 42.34 32.28 -59.36
N PHE A 606 42.55 33.23 -60.28
CA PHE A 606 42.81 32.93 -61.69
C PHE A 606 44.30 32.61 -61.99
N PHE A 607 45.12 32.42 -60.96
CA PHE A 607 46.57 32.23 -61.08
C PHE A 607 47.07 31.13 -60.13
N TRP A 608 48.29 30.65 -60.36
CA TRP A 608 48.98 29.55 -59.67
C TRP A 608 49.30 29.81 -58.17
N PHE A 609 48.54 30.68 -57.49
CA PHE A 609 48.68 31.13 -56.10
C PHE A 609 47.53 30.68 -55.18
N ASP A 610 46.77 29.63 -55.53
CA ASP A 610 45.69 29.09 -54.67
C ASP A 610 46.19 28.55 -53.31
N TRP A 611 47.51 28.36 -53.15
CA TRP A 611 48.15 27.91 -51.92
C TRP A 611 48.26 28.99 -50.84
N ASP A 612 48.23 30.29 -51.20
CA ASP A 612 48.33 31.37 -50.21
C ASP A 612 46.94 31.67 -49.60
N ARG A 613 46.75 31.21 -48.37
CA ARG A 613 45.46 31.21 -47.67
C ARG A 613 45.04 32.63 -47.22
N CYS A 614 45.99 33.48 -46.81
CA CYS A 614 45.71 34.82 -46.26
C CYS A 614 45.09 35.80 -47.28
N PRO A 615 45.62 35.95 -48.52
CA PRO A 615 45.00 36.78 -49.54
C PRO A 615 43.58 36.33 -49.91
N ARG A 616 43.34 35.02 -49.95
CA ARG A 616 42.00 34.45 -50.26
C ARG A 616 40.97 34.84 -49.18
N LEU A 617 41.36 34.83 -47.91
CA LEU A 617 40.51 35.31 -46.81
C LEU A 617 40.19 36.80 -46.92
N ARG A 618 41.21 37.64 -47.16
CA ARG A 618 41.02 39.09 -47.35
C ARG A 618 40.07 39.36 -48.52
N ALA A 619 40.29 38.72 -49.66
CA ALA A 619 39.45 38.85 -50.84
C ALA A 619 38.00 38.37 -50.58
N ALA A 620 37.81 37.28 -49.85
CA ALA A 620 36.48 36.76 -49.54
C ALA A 620 35.67 37.75 -48.70
N VAL A 621 36.26 38.30 -47.63
CA VAL A 621 35.55 39.26 -46.76
C VAL A 621 35.34 40.60 -47.47
N VAL A 622 36.30 41.10 -48.23
CA VAL A 622 36.09 42.28 -49.08
C VAL A 622 34.93 42.07 -50.06
N ASN A 623 34.88 40.91 -50.75
CA ASN A 623 33.78 40.58 -51.64
C ASN A 623 32.44 40.47 -50.91
N LEU A 624 32.42 39.92 -49.69
CA LEU A 624 31.22 39.87 -48.86
C LEU A 624 30.66 41.28 -48.62
N PHE A 625 31.49 42.22 -48.19
CA PHE A 625 31.07 43.60 -47.90
C PHE A 625 30.67 44.37 -49.17
N ALA A 626 31.48 44.29 -50.23
CA ALA A 626 31.23 45.01 -51.48
C ALA A 626 30.00 44.47 -52.23
N ARG A 627 29.94 43.15 -52.48
CA ARG A 627 28.86 42.55 -53.30
C ARG A 627 27.51 42.54 -52.60
N ARG A 628 27.48 42.38 -51.26
CA ARG A 628 26.24 42.45 -50.47
C ARG A 628 25.92 43.86 -49.98
N SER A 629 26.74 44.86 -50.34
CA SER A 629 26.51 46.27 -49.98
C SER A 629 26.33 46.50 -48.47
N LEU A 630 27.10 45.79 -47.65
CA LEU A 630 26.98 45.82 -46.18
C LEU A 630 27.32 47.20 -45.60
N ALA A 631 26.87 47.48 -44.37
CA ALA A 631 27.07 48.76 -43.70
C ALA A 631 28.58 49.12 -43.58
N PRO A 632 29.02 50.30 -44.04
CA PRO A 632 30.41 50.75 -43.92
C PRO A 632 31.00 50.73 -42.50
N GLU A 633 30.17 50.98 -41.49
CA GLU A 633 30.54 51.00 -40.08
C GLU A 633 31.07 49.63 -39.64
N ALA A 634 30.41 48.56 -40.09
CA ALA A 634 30.83 47.19 -39.83
C ALA A 634 32.16 46.84 -40.54
N PHE A 635 32.45 47.45 -41.68
CA PHE A 635 33.73 47.27 -42.38
C PHE A 635 34.88 47.99 -41.65
N ILE A 636 34.63 49.21 -41.17
CA ILE A 636 35.63 50.00 -40.42
C ILE A 636 36.03 49.32 -39.12
N GLY A 637 35.06 48.71 -38.43
CA GLY A 637 35.27 47.95 -37.19
C GLY A 637 35.53 46.45 -37.40
N LEU A 638 35.78 45.99 -38.64
CA LEU A 638 35.91 44.56 -38.97
C LEU A 638 37.11 43.89 -38.31
N VAL A 639 38.20 44.63 -38.13
CA VAL A 639 39.45 44.17 -37.50
C VAL A 639 39.97 45.22 -36.52
N GLU A 640 40.62 44.80 -35.45
CA GLU A 640 41.32 45.67 -34.50
C GLU A 640 42.68 46.12 -35.06
N SER A 641 43.41 45.24 -35.75
CA SER A 641 44.71 45.57 -36.34
C SER A 641 44.61 46.58 -37.49
N ASP A 642 45.26 47.74 -37.33
CA ASP A 642 45.36 48.76 -38.39
C ASP A 642 46.12 48.26 -39.62
N GLU A 643 47.13 47.43 -39.43
CA GLU A 643 47.88 46.82 -40.53
C GLU A 643 46.97 45.91 -41.36
N LEU A 644 46.24 45.00 -40.70
CA LEU A 644 45.29 44.12 -41.39
C LEU A 644 44.16 44.93 -42.04
N PHE A 645 43.70 46.00 -41.41
CA PHE A 645 42.71 46.90 -41.99
C PHE A 645 43.22 47.52 -43.30
N MET A 646 44.47 48.01 -43.33
CA MET A 646 45.08 48.56 -44.54
C MET A 646 45.19 47.51 -45.65
N GLN A 647 45.56 46.27 -45.32
CA GLN A 647 45.59 45.17 -46.28
C GLN A 647 44.19 44.85 -46.86
N LEU A 648 43.12 45.02 -46.08
CA LEU A 648 41.74 44.89 -46.56
C LEU A 648 41.34 46.04 -47.49
N VAL A 649 41.75 47.28 -47.20
CA VAL A 649 41.54 48.45 -48.07
C VAL A 649 42.26 48.26 -49.40
N GLU A 650 43.52 47.82 -49.36
CA GLU A 650 44.29 47.48 -50.55
C GLU A 650 43.59 46.39 -51.37
N ALA A 651 43.18 45.29 -50.73
CA ALA A 651 42.45 44.21 -51.40
C ALA A 651 41.12 44.68 -52.03
N ALA A 652 40.38 45.59 -51.37
CA ALA A 652 39.17 46.19 -51.92
C ALA A 652 39.46 47.09 -53.13
N SER A 653 40.58 47.81 -53.15
CA SER A 653 40.96 48.69 -54.26
C SER A 653 41.22 47.95 -55.58
N LEU A 654 41.52 46.64 -55.52
CA LEU A 654 41.83 45.81 -56.70
C LEU A 654 40.63 45.48 -57.58
N SER A 655 39.40 45.63 -57.07
CA SER A 655 38.16 45.37 -57.82
C SER A 655 37.38 46.65 -58.07
N TRP A 656 36.50 46.64 -59.08
CA TRP A 656 35.62 47.79 -59.33
C TRP A 656 34.59 47.94 -58.22
N GLU A 657 33.94 46.84 -57.83
CA GLU A 657 32.94 46.79 -56.76
C GLU A 657 33.53 47.20 -55.41
N GLY A 658 34.76 46.78 -55.11
CA GLY A 658 35.46 47.16 -53.89
C GLY A 658 35.84 48.64 -53.85
N ARG A 659 36.27 49.24 -54.97
CA ARG A 659 36.49 50.70 -55.05
C ARG A 659 35.21 51.48 -54.84
N GLU A 660 34.12 51.04 -55.45
CA GLU A 660 32.80 51.67 -55.24
C GLU A 660 32.35 51.55 -53.78
N TYR A 661 32.58 50.39 -53.17
CA TYR A 661 32.32 50.21 -51.74
C TYR A 661 33.17 51.13 -50.86
N LEU A 662 34.48 51.25 -51.12
CA LEU A 662 35.38 52.14 -50.38
C LEU A 662 34.97 53.62 -50.49
N ARG A 663 34.40 54.05 -51.62
CA ARG A 663 33.82 55.41 -51.73
C ARG A 663 32.71 55.63 -50.72
N ARG A 664 31.78 54.67 -50.59
CA ARG A 664 30.73 54.71 -49.56
C ARG A 664 31.32 54.71 -48.15
N VAL A 665 32.37 53.92 -47.90
CA VAL A 665 33.09 53.93 -46.61
C VAL A 665 33.71 55.30 -46.31
N SER A 666 34.30 55.97 -47.30
CA SER A 666 34.87 57.31 -47.14
C SER A 666 33.84 58.42 -46.91
N LEU A 667 32.56 58.13 -47.17
CA LEU A 667 31.42 59.04 -47.01
C LEU A 667 30.53 58.65 -45.82
N ALA A 668 30.87 57.59 -45.09
CA ALA A 668 30.11 57.14 -43.93
C ALA A 668 30.17 58.23 -42.85
N ASN A 669 29.00 58.69 -42.41
CA ASN A 669 28.87 59.77 -41.44
C ASN A 669 28.97 59.20 -40.02
N ILE A 670 30.15 58.66 -39.70
CA ILE A 670 30.52 58.31 -38.34
C ILE A 670 31.02 59.60 -37.71
N ASP A 671 30.48 60.01 -36.56
CA ASP A 671 31.02 61.13 -35.80
C ASP A 671 32.51 60.87 -35.55
N SER A 672 33.35 61.51 -36.38
CA SER A 672 34.80 61.39 -36.36
C SER A 672 35.41 61.83 -35.03
N VAL A 673 34.60 62.52 -34.21
CA VAL A 673 34.89 62.94 -32.85
C VAL A 673 34.11 62.03 -31.89
N GLY A 674 34.66 60.86 -31.57
CA GLY A 674 34.12 59.97 -30.54
C GLY A 674 34.14 58.47 -30.87
N HIS A 675 34.21 58.10 -32.15
CA HIS A 675 34.32 56.69 -32.55
C HIS A 675 35.79 56.22 -32.54
N PRO A 676 36.15 55.09 -31.89
CA PRO A 676 37.55 54.66 -31.71
C PRO A 676 38.31 54.44 -33.02
N PHE A 677 37.59 54.21 -34.13
CA PHE A 677 38.15 53.99 -35.46
C PHE A 677 37.90 55.13 -36.47
N GLY A 678 37.46 56.31 -36.01
CA GLY A 678 37.08 57.43 -36.91
C GLY A 678 38.18 57.89 -37.87
N TYR A 679 39.46 57.75 -37.49
CA TYR A 679 40.62 58.08 -38.35
C TYR A 679 40.76 57.18 -39.59
N ARG A 680 40.19 55.97 -39.57
CA ARG A 680 40.23 55.04 -40.70
C ARG A 680 39.46 55.58 -41.91
N ILE A 681 38.41 56.38 -41.70
CA ILE A 681 37.63 57.01 -42.78
C ILE A 681 38.51 57.95 -43.62
N VAL A 682 39.32 58.78 -42.94
CA VAL A 682 40.25 59.71 -43.60
C VAL A 682 41.31 58.96 -44.40
N THR A 683 41.75 57.80 -43.89
CA THR A 683 42.74 56.94 -44.54
C THR A 683 42.20 56.27 -45.80
N VAL A 684 40.97 55.78 -45.77
CA VAL A 684 40.27 55.23 -46.96
C VAL A 684 40.06 56.30 -48.03
N GLY A 685 39.81 57.56 -47.64
CA GLY A 685 39.66 58.69 -48.55
C GLY A 685 40.86 58.94 -49.48
N ARG A 686 42.05 58.41 -49.17
CA ARG A 686 43.25 58.49 -50.02
C ARG A 686 43.23 57.54 -51.21
N TYR A 687 42.37 56.52 -51.21
CA TYR A 687 42.21 55.53 -52.27
C TYR A 687 41.10 55.91 -53.29
N ARG A 688 40.76 57.21 -53.39
CA ARG A 688 39.66 57.79 -54.19
C ARG A 688 39.80 57.72 -55.73
N ALA A 689 40.67 56.87 -56.29
CA ALA A 689 40.86 56.77 -57.74
C ALA A 689 39.74 55.98 -58.44
#